data_AF-A0A081NXS6-F1
#
_entry.id   AF-A0A081NXS6-F1
#
_cell.length_a   1.000
_cell.length_b   1.000
_cell.length_c   1.000
_cell.angle_alpha   90.00
_cell.angle_beta   90.00
_cell.angle_gamma   90.00
#
_symmetry.space_group_name_H-M   'P 1'
#
loop_
_entity.id
_entity.type
_entity.pdbx_description
1 polymer ?
#
loop_
_entity_poly.entity_id
_entity_poly.type
_entity_poly.pdbx_seq_one_letter_code
_entity_poly.pdbx_strand_id
1 'polypeptide(L)'
;MIPSNYLEKVYAGYLGMNIGIRLGAPVEPTIWTYERIKNTYGEITDYVKEFKNFAADDDANGPYYFLRALYDDAADRDITPNDVARAWLNYAREGIGMFWWGGYGVSTEHTAYINLKKGIPAPQSGSIEQNGLIIAEQIGGQIFIDTWGLVNPCNPKKAADFGEAAARVSHDGEGVLGARFFCAAISKAFETSDIREIIEAGLAQIPADSLYAKVSRAVLEFHAQHPDDFRACRDMLERDWGYDKYTGVCHIIPNAGICVLSMIYGQGDFNRTVEIATMCGWDTDCNAGNVGTVLGVACGLEGIADKYRKPINDSIVMSGISGYLNILDIPTYAKELTILGYRLAKVPCPQEIVDSFTERDIYFDFELPGSTHNIRVSDPFFCQARHSTEKAFRGTGSLEVIFDRMTRGEKSKVFYKPYYTRADFSDERYSPTFAPRAYSGQKVSMNIYLDQWGGNETMGIAPYVRLHKSKKELVQGYVKLVNQEWIEVEFVIPDSEGELIDEVGIVLESYSTRKPKSLGRIFIDEFRISGKADYTIDFHKQSGDFGCVTPFAHNHGAWNLVDGSMYLMTAEPSEAYTGNYFATDYSVTLDLNPQIGDSHLVAVRAQGAMRGYHAGFDGKDQVSLYLNDFGYTKLTGASYPWQFDQNYELKVTVQGQVITLFINGEQILQHTDGTFGYGMYGVSTLGAARTYYSNIRVTEL
;
A
#
# COMPACT_ATOMS: atom_id res chain seq x y z
N MET A 1 28.25 -1.46 -3.92
CA MET A 1 28.53 -0.75 -2.65
C MET A 1 27.23 -0.06 -2.26
N ILE A 2 26.73 -0.22 -1.04
CA ILE A 2 25.49 0.44 -0.61
C ILE A 2 25.83 1.89 -0.20
N PRO A 3 25.12 2.91 -0.72
CA PRO A 3 25.38 4.30 -0.36
C PRO A 3 24.99 4.58 1.10
N SER A 4 25.66 5.53 1.76
CA SER A 4 25.39 5.84 3.17
C SER A 4 24.01 6.45 3.41
N ASN A 5 23.45 7.15 2.42
CA ASN A 5 22.10 7.71 2.45
C ASN A 5 21.07 6.81 1.74
N TYR A 6 21.29 5.49 1.70
CA TYR A 6 20.44 4.55 0.99
C TYR A 6 18.96 4.66 1.40
N LEU A 7 18.66 4.67 2.71
CA LEU A 7 17.29 4.79 3.21
C LEU A 7 16.60 6.08 2.76
N GLU A 8 17.29 7.21 2.87
CA GLU A 8 16.75 8.51 2.46
C GLU A 8 16.45 8.54 0.96
N LYS A 9 17.35 8.00 0.13
CA LYS A 9 17.15 7.90 -1.31
C LYS A 9 16.02 6.95 -1.68
N VAL A 10 15.84 5.83 -0.97
CA VAL A 10 14.68 4.93 -1.15
C VAL A 10 13.38 5.68 -0.81
N TYR A 11 13.36 6.40 0.30
CA TYR A 11 12.21 7.22 0.70
C TYR A 11 11.88 8.31 -0.33
N ALA A 12 12.88 9.03 -0.82
CA ALA A 12 12.73 10.04 -1.86
C ALA A 12 12.25 9.46 -3.19
N GLY A 13 12.80 8.31 -3.61
CA GLY A 13 12.37 7.58 -4.80
C GLY A 13 10.91 7.16 -4.73
N TYR A 14 10.50 6.53 -3.63
CA TYR A 14 9.11 6.09 -3.46
C TYR A 14 8.14 7.27 -3.33
N LEU A 15 8.52 8.36 -2.66
CA LEU A 15 7.76 9.61 -2.69
C LEU A 15 7.63 10.16 -4.10
N GLY A 16 8.73 10.18 -4.85
CA GLY A 16 8.78 10.65 -6.23
C GLY A 16 7.83 9.90 -7.15
N MET A 17 7.80 8.57 -7.03
CA MET A 17 6.84 7.69 -7.70
C MET A 17 5.40 8.16 -7.49
N ASN A 18 5.00 8.28 -6.22
CA ASN A 18 3.61 8.58 -5.87
C ASN A 18 3.21 10.04 -6.13
N ILE A 19 4.17 10.97 -6.10
CA ILE A 19 3.96 12.35 -6.58
C ILE A 19 3.65 12.35 -8.07
N GLY A 20 4.44 11.61 -8.86
CA GLY A 20 4.24 11.47 -10.30
C GLY A 20 2.87 10.90 -10.64
N ILE A 21 2.52 9.74 -10.05
CA ILE A 21 1.22 9.09 -10.21
C ILE A 21 0.08 10.07 -9.87
N ARG A 22 0.18 10.75 -8.71
CA ARG A 22 -0.86 11.70 -8.28
C ARG A 22 -1.02 12.90 -9.20
N LEU A 23 0.07 13.39 -9.78
CA LEU A 23 0.04 14.51 -10.72
C LEU A 23 -0.53 14.09 -12.08
N GLY A 24 -0.15 12.90 -12.55
CA GLY A 24 -0.52 12.36 -13.85
C GLY A 24 -1.96 11.85 -13.92
N ALA A 25 -2.41 11.04 -12.95
CA ALA A 25 -3.69 10.33 -13.05
C ALA A 25 -4.93 11.20 -13.33
N PRO A 26 -5.06 12.45 -12.83
CA PRO A 26 -6.17 13.32 -13.20
C PRO A 26 -6.32 13.62 -14.71
N VAL A 27 -5.22 13.48 -15.46
CA VAL A 27 -5.09 13.80 -16.89
C VAL A 27 -4.68 12.58 -17.74
N GLU A 28 -4.97 11.37 -17.24
CA GLU A 28 -4.82 10.10 -17.95
C GLU A 28 -5.62 10.04 -19.27
N PRO A 29 -5.29 9.09 -20.17
CA PRO A 29 -5.90 8.97 -21.49
C PRO A 29 -7.35 8.43 -21.44
N THR A 30 -7.89 8.13 -22.63
CA THR A 30 -9.31 8.06 -23.07
C THR A 30 -9.97 9.40 -23.36
N ILE A 31 -9.77 10.42 -22.52
CA ILE A 31 -10.31 11.78 -22.74
C ILE A 31 -9.21 12.83 -22.87
N TRP A 32 -8.14 12.76 -22.09
CA TRP A 32 -7.08 13.77 -22.15
C TRP A 32 -6.08 13.46 -23.26
N THR A 33 -6.23 14.15 -24.37
CA THR A 33 -5.18 14.25 -25.40
C THR A 33 -4.17 15.32 -25.01
N TYR A 34 -2.93 15.25 -25.52
CA TYR A 34 -1.93 16.31 -25.37
C TYR A 34 -2.50 17.72 -25.61
N GLU A 35 -3.24 17.93 -26.70
CA GLU A 35 -3.85 19.22 -27.02
C GLU A 35 -4.89 19.68 -26.00
N ARG A 36 -5.63 18.75 -25.38
CA ARG A 36 -6.61 19.07 -24.33
C ARG A 36 -5.91 19.49 -23.05
N ILE A 37 -4.84 18.79 -22.66
CA ILE A 37 -4.02 19.15 -21.49
C ILE A 37 -3.42 20.54 -21.70
N LYS A 38 -2.75 20.75 -22.84
CA LYS A 38 -2.14 22.03 -23.22
C LYS A 38 -3.14 23.18 -23.26
N ASN A 39 -4.29 23.00 -23.90
CA ASN A 39 -5.29 24.07 -24.03
C ASN A 39 -6.04 24.36 -22.72
N THR A 40 -6.10 23.40 -21.79
CA THR A 40 -6.81 23.57 -20.51
C THR A 40 -5.91 24.09 -19.41
N TYR A 41 -4.73 23.50 -19.25
CA TYR A 41 -3.81 23.76 -18.14
C TYR A 41 -2.57 24.57 -18.55
N GLY A 42 -2.21 24.60 -19.83
CA GLY A 42 -1.03 25.32 -20.29
C GLY A 42 0.27 24.72 -19.76
N GLU A 43 0.96 25.48 -18.90
CA GLU A 43 2.10 24.98 -18.12
C GLU A 43 1.60 24.46 -16.78
N ILE A 44 1.81 23.16 -16.53
CA ILE A 44 1.52 22.55 -15.23
C ILE A 44 2.70 22.85 -14.31
N THR A 45 2.43 23.55 -13.21
CA THR A 45 3.42 23.85 -12.16
C THR A 45 2.87 23.57 -10.76
N ASP A 46 1.78 22.83 -10.65
CA ASP A 46 1.19 22.37 -9.39
C ASP A 46 0.26 21.19 -9.68
N TYR A 47 -0.26 20.53 -8.65
CA TYR A 47 -1.31 19.53 -8.82
C TYR A 47 -2.52 20.14 -9.54
N VAL A 48 -3.00 19.44 -10.58
CA VAL A 48 -4.17 19.86 -11.37
C VAL A 48 -5.51 19.58 -10.66
N LYS A 49 -5.49 18.78 -9.59
CA LYS A 49 -6.64 18.47 -8.73
C LYS A 49 -6.23 18.29 -7.28
N GLU A 50 -7.12 18.71 -6.38
CA GLU A 50 -7.03 18.41 -4.95
C GLU A 50 -7.85 17.15 -4.61
N PHE A 51 -7.32 16.33 -3.70
CA PHE A 51 -7.96 15.10 -3.22
C PHE A 51 -8.03 15.13 -1.69
N LYS A 52 -9.14 14.65 -1.12
CA LYS A 52 -9.22 14.37 0.33
C LYS A 52 -8.15 13.37 0.76
N ASN A 53 -8.14 12.23 0.08
CA ASN A 53 -7.09 11.23 0.04
C ASN A 53 -7.07 10.73 -1.41
N PHE A 54 -5.90 10.46 -1.96
CA PHE A 54 -5.76 9.90 -3.30
C PHE A 54 -6.15 8.41 -3.25
N ALA A 55 -7.04 7.96 -4.13
CA ALA A 55 -7.41 6.55 -4.20
C ALA A 55 -6.26 5.67 -4.70
N ALA A 56 -6.47 4.35 -4.64
CA ALA A 56 -5.50 3.38 -5.15
C ALA A 56 -5.28 3.55 -6.65
N ASP A 57 -4.10 3.12 -7.07
CA ASP A 57 -3.59 3.21 -8.43
C ASP A 57 -2.72 1.97 -8.68
N ASP A 58 -2.76 1.39 -9.88
CA ASP A 58 -2.05 0.14 -10.16
C ASP A 58 -0.53 0.31 -10.20
N ASP A 59 -0.08 1.50 -10.61
CA ASP A 59 1.30 1.98 -10.49
C ASP A 59 1.83 1.97 -9.06
N ALA A 60 0.96 2.13 -8.06
CA ALA A 60 1.33 2.01 -6.65
C ALA A 60 1.17 0.57 -6.11
N ASN A 61 0.14 -0.16 -6.59
CA ASN A 61 -0.18 -1.50 -6.10
C ASN A 61 0.91 -2.52 -6.44
N GLY A 62 1.34 -2.57 -7.71
CA GLY A 62 2.30 -3.56 -8.20
C GLY A 62 3.64 -3.51 -7.47
N PRO A 63 4.30 -2.34 -7.37
CA PRO A 63 5.59 -2.21 -6.66
C PRO A 63 5.55 -2.66 -5.21
N TYR A 64 4.39 -2.61 -4.56
CA TYR A 64 4.23 -3.11 -3.19
C TYR A 64 3.94 -4.62 -3.13
N TYR A 65 2.90 -5.09 -3.83
CA TYR A 65 2.43 -6.47 -3.72
C TYR A 65 3.30 -7.48 -4.45
N PHE A 66 3.83 -7.15 -5.62
CA PHE A 66 4.64 -8.08 -6.41
C PHE A 66 6.00 -8.29 -5.79
N LEU A 67 6.54 -7.25 -5.12
CA LEU A 67 7.75 -7.36 -4.33
C LEU A 67 7.62 -8.37 -3.20
N ARG A 68 6.39 -8.68 -2.73
CA ARG A 68 6.20 -9.66 -1.66
C ARG A 68 6.67 -11.07 -2.01
N ALA A 69 6.87 -11.38 -3.28
CA ALA A 69 7.57 -12.60 -3.72
C ALA A 69 8.94 -12.80 -3.03
N LEU A 70 9.63 -11.71 -2.66
CA LEU A 70 10.89 -11.74 -1.91
C LEU A 70 10.73 -12.08 -0.42
N TYR A 71 9.54 -11.98 0.15
CA TYR A 71 9.25 -12.48 1.51
C TYR A 71 8.68 -13.90 1.44
N ASP A 72 7.91 -14.17 0.39
CA ASP A 72 6.98 -15.28 0.32
C ASP A 72 7.57 -16.56 -0.31
N ASP A 73 8.38 -16.43 -1.37
CA ASP A 73 8.86 -17.58 -2.16
C ASP A 73 10.37 -17.53 -2.45
N ALA A 74 10.94 -16.33 -2.49
CA ALA A 74 12.34 -16.06 -2.82
C ALA A 74 13.09 -15.36 -1.67
N ALA A 75 12.86 -15.78 -0.41
CA ALA A 75 13.48 -15.19 0.77
C ALA A 75 15.03 -15.22 0.73
N ASP A 76 15.60 -16.34 0.27
CA ASP A 76 17.04 -16.61 0.34
C ASP A 76 17.73 -16.75 -1.03
N ARG A 77 17.05 -16.37 -2.11
CA ARG A 77 17.54 -16.48 -3.49
C ARG A 77 17.03 -15.32 -4.35
N ASP A 78 17.59 -15.18 -5.54
CA ASP A 78 17.06 -14.24 -6.52
C ASP A 78 15.69 -14.74 -7.03
N ILE A 79 14.83 -13.79 -7.42
CA ILE A 79 13.47 -14.07 -7.89
C ILE A 79 13.46 -14.76 -9.25
N THR A 80 12.41 -15.54 -9.47
CA THR A 80 12.00 -16.04 -10.79
C THR A 80 10.64 -15.46 -11.16
N PRO A 81 10.25 -15.44 -12.45
CA PRO A 81 8.91 -15.00 -12.85
C PRO A 81 7.79 -15.71 -12.10
N ASN A 82 7.95 -17.00 -11.80
CA ASN A 82 6.91 -17.78 -11.12
C ASN A 82 6.71 -17.38 -9.64
N ASP A 83 7.74 -16.85 -8.97
CA ASP A 83 7.60 -16.33 -7.60
C ASP A 83 6.71 -15.08 -7.61
N VAL A 84 6.92 -14.20 -8.60
CA VAL A 84 6.11 -12.99 -8.78
C VAL A 84 4.68 -13.35 -9.21
N ALA A 85 4.52 -14.34 -10.10
CA ALA A 85 3.21 -14.86 -10.49
C ALA A 85 2.42 -15.43 -9.31
N ARG A 86 3.10 -16.07 -8.35
CA ARG A 86 2.47 -16.51 -7.09
C ARG A 86 1.98 -15.31 -6.28
N ALA A 87 2.78 -14.25 -6.15
CA ALA A 87 2.33 -13.02 -5.49
C ALA A 87 1.08 -12.42 -6.17
N TRP A 88 1.00 -12.42 -7.51
CA TRP A 88 -0.19 -11.96 -8.24
C TRP A 88 -1.45 -12.73 -7.85
N LEU A 89 -1.40 -14.06 -7.90
CA LEU A 89 -2.54 -14.91 -7.56
C LEU A 89 -2.93 -14.78 -6.08
N ASN A 90 -1.95 -14.57 -5.19
CA ASN A 90 -2.20 -14.52 -3.76
C ASN A 90 -2.75 -13.16 -3.29
N TYR A 91 -2.26 -12.04 -3.84
CA TYR A 91 -2.63 -10.70 -3.34
C TYR A 91 -3.71 -9.98 -4.16
N ALA A 92 -3.95 -10.38 -5.41
CA ALA A 92 -5.02 -9.79 -6.20
C ALA A 92 -6.40 -10.28 -5.72
N ARG A 93 -7.38 -9.37 -5.73
CA ARG A 93 -8.80 -9.75 -5.64
C ARG A 93 -9.27 -9.99 -7.06
N GLU A 94 -9.75 -11.20 -7.34
CA GLU A 94 -10.08 -11.58 -8.72
C GLU A 94 -11.18 -10.67 -9.28
N GLY A 95 -10.88 -9.98 -10.40
CA GLY A 95 -11.81 -9.07 -11.06
C GLY A 95 -12.02 -7.71 -10.39
N ILE A 96 -11.30 -7.40 -9.30
CA ILE A 96 -11.49 -6.17 -8.52
C ILE A 96 -10.14 -5.55 -8.13
N GLY A 97 -9.88 -4.31 -8.55
CA GLY A 97 -8.72 -3.53 -8.11
C GLY A 97 -7.36 -4.10 -8.54
N MET A 98 -6.27 -3.77 -7.84
CA MET A 98 -4.87 -4.18 -8.11
C MET A 98 -4.30 -3.67 -9.45
N PHE A 99 -4.85 -4.10 -10.58
CA PHE A 99 -4.48 -3.75 -11.94
C PHE A 99 -5.72 -3.70 -12.84
N TRP A 100 -5.57 -3.19 -14.06
CA TRP A 100 -6.68 -3.01 -14.97
C TRP A 100 -7.32 -4.33 -15.44
N TRP A 101 -8.56 -4.61 -15.02
CA TRP A 101 -9.33 -5.80 -15.43
C TRP A 101 -10.00 -5.65 -16.81
N GLY A 102 -9.25 -5.19 -17.82
CA GLY A 102 -9.78 -4.81 -19.15
C GLY A 102 -10.35 -5.94 -20.02
N GLY A 103 -10.00 -7.19 -19.73
CA GLY A 103 -10.52 -8.38 -20.41
C GLY A 103 -9.44 -9.22 -21.08
N TYR A 104 -9.73 -10.50 -21.27
CA TYR A 104 -8.79 -11.45 -21.90
C TYR A 104 -8.53 -11.09 -23.37
N GLY A 105 -7.26 -10.98 -23.75
CA GLY A 105 -6.83 -10.55 -25.09
C GLY A 105 -6.96 -9.05 -25.33
N VAL A 106 -7.16 -8.25 -24.28
CA VAL A 106 -7.22 -6.77 -24.34
C VAL A 106 -6.29 -6.15 -23.30
N SER A 107 -6.49 -6.49 -22.02
CA SER A 107 -5.58 -6.13 -20.94
C SER A 107 -4.51 -7.21 -20.81
N THR A 108 -3.26 -6.79 -20.71
CA THR A 108 -2.11 -7.69 -20.58
C THR A 108 -2.10 -8.39 -19.22
N GLU A 109 -2.33 -7.63 -18.15
CA GLU A 109 -2.38 -8.11 -16.77
C GLU A 109 -3.54 -9.09 -16.55
N HIS A 110 -4.75 -8.72 -17.01
CA HIS A 110 -5.91 -9.59 -16.91
C HIS A 110 -5.71 -10.87 -17.74
N THR A 111 -5.14 -10.78 -18.94
CA THR A 111 -4.82 -11.95 -19.77
C THR A 111 -3.86 -12.90 -19.06
N ALA A 112 -2.76 -12.36 -18.51
CA ALA A 112 -1.77 -13.13 -17.78
C ALA A 112 -2.36 -13.77 -16.52
N TYR A 113 -3.17 -13.05 -15.75
CA TYR A 113 -3.85 -13.57 -14.56
C TYR A 113 -4.72 -14.79 -14.89
N ILE A 114 -5.53 -14.71 -15.96
CA ILE A 114 -6.37 -15.83 -16.41
C ILE A 114 -5.53 -17.01 -16.90
N ASN A 115 -4.41 -16.76 -17.58
CA ASN A 115 -3.47 -17.80 -17.98
C ASN A 115 -2.89 -18.54 -16.76
N LEU A 116 -2.47 -17.79 -15.74
CA LEU A 116 -1.97 -18.35 -14.47
C LEU A 116 -3.03 -19.20 -13.77
N LYS A 117 -4.27 -18.71 -13.65
CA LYS A 117 -5.41 -19.47 -13.09
C LYS A 117 -5.70 -20.77 -13.85
N LYS A 118 -5.42 -20.80 -15.16
CA LYS A 118 -5.55 -22.00 -16.02
C LYS A 118 -4.32 -22.93 -15.97
N GLY A 119 -3.33 -22.63 -15.13
CA GLY A 119 -2.13 -23.44 -14.95
C GLY A 119 -1.03 -23.20 -15.98
N ILE A 120 -1.09 -22.12 -16.76
CA ILE A 120 0.02 -21.70 -17.63
C ILE A 120 1.00 -20.89 -16.77
N PRO A 121 2.23 -21.38 -16.50
CA PRO A 121 3.15 -20.71 -15.59
C PRO A 121 3.82 -19.48 -16.22
N ALA A 122 4.37 -18.60 -15.40
CA ALA A 122 5.30 -17.58 -15.87
C ALA A 122 6.67 -18.23 -16.21
N PRO A 123 7.35 -17.81 -17.28
CA PRO A 123 7.07 -16.62 -18.10
C PRO A 123 6.09 -16.85 -19.27
N GLN A 124 5.62 -18.08 -19.50
CA GLN A 124 4.74 -18.39 -20.62
C GLN A 124 3.40 -17.64 -20.51
N SER A 125 2.89 -17.38 -19.30
CA SER A 125 1.65 -16.64 -19.05
C SER A 125 1.61 -15.26 -19.71
N GLY A 126 2.76 -14.60 -19.85
CA GLY A 126 2.92 -13.27 -20.43
C GLY A 126 3.59 -13.23 -21.81
N SER A 127 3.95 -14.38 -22.39
CA SER A 127 4.84 -14.41 -23.56
C SER A 127 4.15 -13.99 -24.87
N ILE A 128 4.97 -13.52 -25.83
CA ILE A 128 4.51 -13.25 -27.21
C ILE A 128 3.95 -14.52 -27.85
N GLU A 129 4.58 -15.67 -27.60
CA GLU A 129 4.11 -16.97 -28.14
C GLU A 129 2.70 -17.30 -27.66
N GLN A 130 2.39 -16.98 -26.40
CA GLN A 130 1.10 -17.30 -25.79
C GLN A 130 0.00 -16.29 -26.13
N ASN A 131 0.33 -14.99 -26.11
CA ASN A 131 -0.66 -13.89 -26.16
C ASN A 131 -0.60 -13.06 -27.45
N GLY A 132 0.42 -13.26 -28.29
CA GLY A 132 0.72 -12.43 -29.45
C GLY A 132 1.48 -11.15 -29.08
N LEU A 133 2.14 -10.57 -30.08
CA LEU A 133 3.00 -9.39 -29.92
C LEU A 133 2.25 -8.20 -29.31
N ILE A 134 1.03 -7.95 -29.80
CA ILE A 134 0.21 -6.79 -29.40
C ILE A 134 -0.02 -6.79 -27.90
N ILE A 135 -0.37 -7.93 -27.30
CA ILE A 135 -0.70 -8.00 -25.87
C ILE A 135 0.58 -7.98 -25.02
N ALA A 136 1.65 -8.63 -25.46
CA ALA A 136 2.87 -8.76 -24.66
C ALA A 136 3.69 -7.46 -24.52
N GLU A 137 3.56 -6.50 -25.46
CA GLU A 137 4.36 -5.27 -25.51
C GLU A 137 3.61 -4.00 -25.05
N GLN A 138 2.58 -4.18 -24.21
CA GLN A 138 1.91 -3.05 -23.55
C GLN A 138 2.79 -2.47 -22.42
N ILE A 139 2.36 -1.30 -21.93
CA ILE A 139 3.08 -0.47 -20.96
C ILE A 139 3.29 -1.13 -19.59
N GLY A 140 2.46 -2.08 -19.17
CA GLY A 140 2.49 -2.65 -17.82
C GLY A 140 3.84 -3.26 -17.41
N GLY A 141 4.67 -3.64 -18.39
CA GLY A 141 6.04 -4.08 -18.16
C GLY A 141 6.92 -3.04 -17.46
N GLN A 142 6.66 -1.74 -17.65
CA GLN A 142 7.35 -0.65 -16.92
C GLN A 142 6.56 -0.12 -15.71
N ILE A 143 5.24 -0.34 -15.63
CA ILE A 143 4.41 0.22 -14.55
C ILE A 143 4.83 -0.31 -13.17
N PHE A 144 5.06 -1.63 -13.06
CA PHE A 144 5.11 -2.29 -11.74
C PHE A 144 6.51 -2.48 -11.15
N ILE A 145 7.53 -1.77 -11.67
CA ILE A 145 8.92 -2.24 -11.56
C ILE A 145 9.81 -1.46 -10.58
N ASP A 146 9.36 -0.30 -10.13
CA ASP A 146 10.19 0.72 -9.48
C ASP A 146 10.93 0.19 -8.25
N THR A 147 10.24 -0.56 -7.40
CA THR A 147 10.80 -1.12 -6.17
C THR A 147 11.89 -2.16 -6.42
N TRP A 148 11.90 -2.86 -7.56
CA TRP A 148 13.01 -3.78 -7.92
C TRP A 148 14.31 -3.02 -8.19
N GLY A 149 14.21 -1.79 -8.71
CA GLY A 149 15.34 -0.87 -8.83
C GLY A 149 15.78 -0.33 -7.47
N LEU A 150 14.83 0.07 -6.62
CA LEU A 150 15.09 0.61 -5.28
C LEU A 150 15.82 -0.39 -4.39
N VAL A 151 15.48 -1.68 -4.42
CA VAL A 151 16.12 -2.71 -3.58
C VAL A 151 17.48 -3.20 -4.10
N ASN A 152 17.94 -2.70 -5.25
CA ASN A 152 19.22 -3.06 -5.85
C ASN A 152 20.09 -1.82 -6.10
N PRO A 153 20.48 -1.05 -5.06
CA PRO A 153 21.22 0.21 -5.24
C PRO A 153 22.62 -0.03 -5.84
N CYS A 154 23.03 0.84 -6.77
CA CYS A 154 24.36 0.83 -7.40
C CYS A 154 24.72 -0.51 -8.08
N ASN A 155 23.73 -1.24 -8.59
CA ASN A 155 23.88 -2.48 -9.34
C ASN A 155 22.85 -2.56 -10.48
N PRO A 156 23.04 -1.77 -11.55
CA PRO A 156 22.06 -1.67 -12.64
C PRO A 156 21.74 -3.01 -13.31
N LYS A 157 22.73 -3.90 -13.42
CA LYS A 157 22.54 -5.23 -14.00
C LYS A 157 21.59 -6.08 -13.15
N LYS A 158 21.83 -6.18 -11.83
CA LYS A 158 20.97 -7.00 -10.96
C LYS A 158 19.56 -6.41 -10.90
N ALA A 159 19.44 -5.10 -10.84
CA ALA A 159 18.16 -4.41 -10.90
C ALA A 159 17.38 -4.75 -12.19
N ALA A 160 18.04 -4.68 -13.36
CA ALA A 160 17.42 -5.05 -14.62
C ALA A 160 17.00 -6.53 -14.68
N ASP A 161 17.82 -7.45 -14.15
CA ASP A 161 17.47 -8.87 -14.12
C ASP A 161 16.25 -9.15 -13.23
N PHE A 162 16.08 -8.41 -12.11
CA PHE A 162 14.88 -8.50 -11.26
C PHE A 162 13.66 -7.88 -11.96
N GLY A 163 13.82 -6.72 -12.60
CA GLY A 163 12.77 -6.10 -13.40
C GLY A 163 12.28 -7.01 -14.52
N GLU A 164 13.19 -7.67 -15.25
CA GLU A 164 12.83 -8.66 -16.27
C GLU A 164 12.05 -9.84 -15.67
N ALA A 165 12.54 -10.41 -14.56
CA ALA A 165 11.86 -11.53 -13.92
C ALA A 165 10.42 -11.17 -13.52
N ALA A 166 10.20 -9.97 -12.96
CA ALA A 166 8.88 -9.49 -12.59
C ALA A 166 7.99 -9.21 -13.81
N ALA A 167 8.50 -8.52 -14.83
CA ALA A 167 7.74 -8.17 -16.02
C ALA A 167 7.31 -9.39 -16.84
N ARG A 168 8.14 -10.45 -16.86
CA ARG A 168 7.86 -11.70 -17.59
C ARG A 168 6.63 -12.47 -17.09
N VAL A 169 6.00 -12.07 -15.97
CA VAL A 169 4.71 -12.63 -15.55
C VAL A 169 3.62 -12.33 -16.58
N SER A 170 3.61 -11.11 -17.12
CA SER A 170 2.56 -10.62 -18.01
C SER A 170 3.05 -10.09 -19.36
N HIS A 171 4.33 -9.77 -19.49
CA HIS A 171 4.90 -9.12 -20.67
C HIS A 171 6.07 -9.90 -21.28
N ASP A 172 6.42 -9.55 -22.52
CA ASP A 172 7.59 -10.04 -23.24
C ASP A 172 8.02 -8.98 -24.28
N GLY A 173 9.12 -9.20 -24.99
CA GLY A 173 9.63 -8.24 -25.98
C GLY A 173 9.91 -6.85 -25.40
N GLU A 174 9.50 -5.79 -26.09
CA GLU A 174 9.73 -4.40 -25.68
C GLU A 174 9.13 -4.08 -24.29
N GLY A 175 8.04 -4.75 -23.89
CA GLY A 175 7.44 -4.61 -22.56
C GLY A 175 8.42 -4.95 -21.43
N VAL A 176 9.18 -6.03 -21.60
CA VAL A 176 10.23 -6.45 -20.65
C VAL A 176 11.46 -5.55 -20.74
N LEU A 177 11.76 -4.98 -21.91
CA LEU A 177 12.89 -4.07 -22.06
C LEU A 177 12.68 -2.76 -21.29
N GLY A 178 11.45 -2.25 -21.21
CA GLY A 178 11.13 -1.11 -20.35
C GLY A 178 11.41 -1.38 -18.87
N ALA A 179 11.03 -2.56 -18.37
CA ALA A 179 11.36 -3.02 -17.02
C ALA A 179 12.87 -2.97 -16.75
N ARG A 180 13.65 -3.55 -17.67
CA ARG A 180 15.11 -3.59 -17.57
C ARG A 180 15.71 -2.18 -17.56
N PHE A 181 15.23 -1.30 -18.44
CA PHE A 181 15.68 0.08 -18.55
C PHE A 181 15.47 0.84 -17.23
N PHE A 182 14.25 0.85 -16.71
CA PHE A 182 13.93 1.66 -15.53
C PHE A 182 14.55 1.12 -14.24
N CYS A 183 14.54 -0.20 -14.01
CA CYS A 183 15.21 -0.75 -12.82
C CYS A 183 16.70 -0.39 -12.81
N ALA A 184 17.36 -0.45 -13.98
CA ALA A 184 18.75 -0.05 -14.11
C ALA A 184 18.97 1.46 -13.91
N ALA A 185 18.09 2.30 -14.45
CA ALA A 185 18.13 3.75 -14.28
C ALA A 185 17.96 4.15 -12.80
N ILE A 186 16.96 3.59 -12.10
CA ILE A 186 16.73 3.80 -10.67
C ILE A 186 17.95 3.35 -9.86
N SER A 187 18.49 2.17 -10.16
CA SER A 187 19.69 1.65 -9.51
C SER A 187 20.91 2.57 -9.71
N LYS A 188 21.08 3.15 -10.90
CA LYS A 188 22.17 4.09 -11.21
C LYS A 188 22.00 5.44 -10.53
N ALA A 189 20.76 5.91 -10.34
CA ALA A 189 20.46 7.18 -9.67
C ALA A 189 20.95 7.24 -8.21
N PHE A 190 21.22 6.09 -7.59
CA PHE A 190 21.89 6.06 -6.29
C PHE A 190 23.33 6.61 -6.34
N GLU A 191 24.00 6.53 -7.49
CA GLU A 191 25.40 6.92 -7.69
C GLU A 191 25.58 8.33 -8.26
N THR A 192 24.63 8.83 -9.04
CA THR A 192 24.77 10.07 -9.81
C THR A 192 23.43 10.77 -9.97
N SER A 193 23.47 12.09 -10.17
CA SER A 193 22.32 12.89 -10.61
C SER A 193 22.41 13.35 -12.06
N ASP A 194 23.46 12.93 -12.79
CA ASP A 194 23.57 13.19 -14.22
C ASP A 194 22.56 12.32 -14.99
N ILE A 195 21.54 12.99 -15.54
CA ILE A 195 20.45 12.33 -16.27
C ILE A 195 20.95 11.57 -17.50
N ARG A 196 21.99 12.03 -18.18
CA ARG A 196 22.53 11.30 -19.33
C ARG A 196 23.17 10.01 -18.86
N GLU A 197 23.97 10.02 -17.79
CA GLU A 197 24.55 8.80 -17.24
C GLU A 197 23.48 7.80 -16.80
N ILE A 198 22.39 8.27 -16.21
CA ILE A 198 21.26 7.45 -15.77
C ILE A 198 20.56 6.80 -16.97
N ILE A 199 20.22 7.58 -18.00
CA ILE A 199 19.58 7.07 -19.23
C ILE A 199 20.50 6.07 -19.92
N GLU A 200 21.80 6.36 -20.05
CA GLU A 200 22.77 5.46 -20.66
C GLU A 200 22.91 4.14 -19.89
N ALA A 201 22.85 4.18 -18.55
CA ALA A 201 22.88 2.96 -17.74
C ALA A 201 21.66 2.06 -17.98
N GLY A 202 20.48 2.66 -18.16
CA GLY A 202 19.27 1.94 -18.58
C GLY A 202 19.41 1.33 -19.98
N LEU A 203 19.86 2.13 -20.95
CA LEU A 203 20.06 1.68 -22.34
C LEU A 203 21.10 0.56 -22.45
N ALA A 204 22.11 0.55 -21.57
CA ALA A 204 23.11 -0.51 -21.53
C ALA A 204 22.57 -1.88 -21.09
N GLN A 205 21.36 -1.94 -20.52
CA GLN A 205 20.73 -3.21 -20.10
C GLN A 205 19.73 -3.78 -21.12
N ILE A 206 19.58 -3.16 -22.30
CA ILE A 206 18.69 -3.60 -23.37
C ILE A 206 19.43 -3.71 -24.71
N PRO A 207 18.92 -4.48 -25.70
CA PRO A 207 19.53 -4.55 -27.03
C PRO A 207 19.56 -3.18 -27.73
N ALA A 208 20.71 -2.81 -28.29
CA ALA A 208 20.90 -1.49 -28.92
C ALA A 208 20.04 -1.26 -30.17
N ASP A 209 19.55 -2.34 -30.81
CA ASP A 209 18.69 -2.32 -31.98
C ASP A 209 17.19 -2.51 -31.67
N SER A 210 16.82 -2.64 -30.40
CA SER A 210 15.42 -2.64 -29.94
C SER A 210 14.69 -1.35 -30.29
N LEU A 211 13.37 -1.39 -30.38
CA LEU A 211 12.55 -0.19 -30.61
C LEU A 211 12.65 0.75 -29.42
N TYR A 212 12.69 0.23 -28.19
CA TYR A 212 12.86 1.02 -26.97
C TYR A 212 14.18 1.83 -27.00
N ALA A 213 15.29 1.19 -27.39
CA ALA A 213 16.55 1.89 -27.55
C ALA A 213 16.49 2.95 -28.66
N LYS A 214 15.87 2.64 -29.80
CA LYS A 214 15.77 3.57 -30.94
C LYS A 214 14.95 4.81 -30.62
N VAL A 215 13.77 4.69 -29.99
CA VAL A 215 12.96 5.85 -29.60
C VAL A 215 13.71 6.72 -28.58
N SER A 216 14.40 6.09 -27.62
CA SER A 216 15.20 6.79 -26.61
C SER A 216 16.34 7.58 -27.26
N ARG A 217 17.07 6.97 -28.21
CA ARG A 217 18.15 7.63 -28.95
C ARG A 217 17.63 8.77 -29.82
N ALA A 218 16.48 8.59 -30.49
CA ALA A 218 15.86 9.65 -31.28
C ALA A 218 15.53 10.90 -30.43
N VAL A 219 15.03 10.71 -29.21
CA VAL A 219 14.80 11.81 -28.26
C VAL A 219 16.10 12.51 -27.86
N LEU A 220 17.15 11.75 -27.52
CA LEU A 220 18.45 12.33 -27.13
C LEU A 220 19.10 13.12 -28.28
N GLU A 221 19.00 12.60 -29.51
CA GLU A 221 19.50 13.26 -30.73
C GLU A 221 18.70 14.52 -31.07
N PHE A 222 17.39 14.48 -30.89
CA PHE A 222 16.52 15.66 -31.09
C PHE A 222 16.83 16.74 -30.06
N HIS A 223 16.92 16.38 -28.78
CA HIS A 223 17.30 17.30 -27.70
C HIS A 223 18.65 17.96 -27.95
N ALA A 224 19.64 17.24 -28.50
CA ALA A 224 20.94 17.82 -28.83
C ALA A 224 20.86 18.96 -29.87
N GLN A 225 19.83 18.95 -30.73
CA GLN A 225 19.59 19.99 -31.75
C GLN A 225 18.61 21.06 -31.26
N HIS A 226 17.71 20.71 -30.34
CA HIS A 226 16.63 21.55 -29.84
C HIS A 226 16.48 21.45 -28.30
N PRO A 227 17.48 21.93 -27.53
CA PRO A 227 17.57 21.66 -26.09
C PRO A 227 16.49 22.32 -25.22
N ASP A 228 15.87 23.39 -25.70
CA ASP A 228 14.94 24.20 -24.90
C ASP A 228 13.45 24.00 -25.28
N ASP A 229 13.16 23.13 -26.25
CA ASP A 229 11.80 22.93 -26.79
C ASP A 229 11.34 21.47 -26.71
N PHE A 230 10.93 21.08 -25.50
CA PHE A 230 10.38 19.74 -25.26
C PHE A 230 9.09 19.49 -26.06
N ARG A 231 8.35 20.54 -26.43
CA ARG A 231 7.11 20.42 -27.21
C ARG A 231 7.40 20.03 -28.65
N ALA A 232 8.43 20.63 -29.26
CA ALA A 232 8.90 20.19 -30.57
C ALA A 232 9.38 18.73 -30.55
N CYS A 233 10.01 18.27 -29.46
CA CYS A 233 10.38 16.86 -29.30
C CYS A 233 9.14 15.96 -29.14
N ARG A 234 8.14 16.41 -28.38
CA ARG A 234 6.85 15.69 -28.26
C ARG A 234 6.14 15.59 -29.62
N ASP A 235 6.17 16.64 -30.43
CA ASP A 235 5.60 16.63 -31.79
C ASP A 235 6.35 15.68 -32.72
N MET A 236 7.66 15.52 -32.54
CA MET A 236 8.45 14.48 -33.20
C MET A 236 8.00 13.08 -32.76
N LEU A 237 7.81 12.86 -31.47
CA LEU A 237 7.33 11.58 -30.94
C LEU A 237 5.94 11.24 -31.46
N GLU A 238 4.99 12.17 -31.47
CA GLU A 238 3.66 11.95 -32.06
C GLU A 238 3.76 11.55 -33.53
N ARG A 239 4.57 12.26 -34.32
CA ARG A 239 4.68 12.02 -35.77
C ARG A 239 5.33 10.68 -36.11
N ASP A 240 6.43 10.35 -35.43
CA ASP A 240 7.33 9.26 -35.81
C ASP A 240 7.13 8.00 -34.96
N TRP A 241 6.63 8.15 -33.72
CA TRP A 241 6.55 7.10 -32.69
C TRP A 241 5.18 7.07 -31.97
N GLY A 242 4.16 7.75 -32.49
CA GLY A 242 2.88 7.91 -31.81
C GLY A 242 2.09 6.61 -31.60
N TYR A 243 1.03 6.69 -30.79
CA TYR A 243 0.11 5.56 -30.55
C TYR A 243 -0.51 5.02 -31.86
N ASP A 244 -0.61 5.83 -32.91
CA ASP A 244 -1.11 5.39 -34.23
C ASP A 244 -0.14 4.44 -34.96
N LYS A 245 1.12 4.35 -34.53
CA LYS A 245 2.14 3.46 -35.11
C LYS A 245 2.19 2.08 -34.46
N TYR A 246 1.59 1.95 -33.27
CA TYR A 246 1.67 0.74 -32.45
C TYR A 246 0.28 0.28 -32.05
N THR A 247 -0.01 -0.99 -32.27
CA THR A 247 -1.31 -1.57 -31.90
C THR A 247 -1.38 -1.87 -30.41
N GLY A 248 -2.59 -1.83 -29.84
CA GLY A 248 -2.82 -2.07 -28.42
C GLY A 248 -3.58 -0.90 -27.79
N VAL A 249 -3.79 -0.96 -26.48
CA VAL A 249 -4.48 0.09 -25.73
C VAL A 249 -3.48 1.15 -25.25
N CYS A 250 -2.36 0.69 -24.70
CA CYS A 250 -1.29 1.54 -24.18
C CYS A 250 0.05 0.85 -24.46
N HIS A 251 0.62 1.11 -25.65
CA HIS A 251 1.85 0.47 -26.09
C HIS A 251 3.08 1.10 -25.39
N ILE A 252 4.14 0.33 -25.16
CA ILE A 252 5.29 0.80 -24.37
C ILE A 252 6.15 1.86 -25.07
N ILE A 253 6.36 1.73 -26.38
CA ILE A 253 7.34 2.55 -27.13
C ILE A 253 7.08 4.08 -27.12
N PRO A 254 5.87 4.58 -27.39
CA PRO A 254 5.61 6.02 -27.33
C PRO A 254 5.88 6.59 -25.93
N ASN A 255 5.46 5.87 -24.90
CA ASN A 255 5.64 6.24 -23.49
C ASN A 255 7.11 6.21 -23.06
N ALA A 256 7.89 5.22 -23.51
CA ALA A 256 9.35 5.22 -23.35
C ALA A 256 9.98 6.51 -23.87
N GLY A 257 9.52 6.97 -25.04
CA GLY A 257 9.91 8.26 -25.61
C GLY A 257 9.57 9.45 -24.69
N ILE A 258 8.37 9.49 -24.12
CA ILE A 258 7.96 10.54 -23.17
C ILE A 258 8.82 10.54 -21.92
N CYS A 259 9.11 9.38 -21.35
CA CYS A 259 9.95 9.28 -20.16
C CYS A 259 11.38 9.77 -20.41
N VAL A 260 11.99 9.37 -21.53
CA VAL A 260 13.33 9.88 -21.89
C VAL A 260 13.30 11.37 -22.19
N LEU A 261 12.23 11.85 -22.84
CA LEU A 261 12.02 13.28 -23.12
C LEU A 261 11.90 14.07 -21.81
N SER A 262 11.04 13.65 -20.90
CA SER A 262 10.81 14.37 -19.65
C SER A 262 12.07 14.43 -18.80
N MET A 263 12.82 13.33 -18.69
CA MET A 263 14.08 13.30 -17.97
C MET A 263 15.12 14.25 -18.59
N ILE A 264 15.36 14.18 -19.91
CA ILE A 264 16.42 14.98 -20.54
C ILE A 264 16.09 16.48 -20.56
N TYR A 265 14.84 16.86 -20.82
CA TYR A 265 14.39 18.25 -20.80
C TYR A 265 14.13 18.79 -19.39
N GLY A 266 13.89 17.91 -18.42
CA GLY A 266 13.84 18.25 -17.00
C GLY A 266 15.21 18.55 -16.39
N GLN A 267 16.30 18.15 -17.06
CA GLN A 267 17.69 18.52 -16.74
C GLN A 267 18.11 18.23 -15.27
N GLY A 268 17.55 17.18 -14.66
CA GLY A 268 17.83 16.83 -13.27
C GLY A 268 17.01 17.59 -12.23
N ASP A 269 16.02 18.40 -12.66
CA ASP A 269 15.00 18.96 -11.77
C ASP A 269 13.82 17.98 -11.66
N PHE A 270 13.61 17.43 -10.46
CA PHE A 270 12.51 16.50 -10.17
C PHE A 270 11.15 17.09 -10.55
N ASN A 271 10.87 18.31 -10.08
CA ASN A 271 9.57 18.97 -10.22
C ASN A 271 9.27 19.17 -11.70
N ARG A 272 10.24 19.71 -12.45
CA ARG A 272 10.06 19.97 -13.87
C ARG A 272 9.92 18.68 -14.68
N THR A 273 10.63 17.62 -14.29
CA THR A 273 10.56 16.32 -14.96
C THR A 273 9.15 15.72 -14.88
N VAL A 274 8.55 15.65 -13.69
CA VAL A 274 7.19 15.10 -13.52
C VAL A 274 6.11 15.99 -14.16
N GLU A 275 6.31 17.32 -14.13
CA GLU A 275 5.45 18.29 -14.83
C GLU A 275 5.48 18.09 -16.36
N ILE A 276 6.68 17.91 -16.95
CA ILE A 276 6.82 17.64 -18.39
C ILE A 276 6.20 16.30 -18.77
N ALA A 277 6.47 15.24 -18.01
CA ALA A 277 5.89 13.91 -18.25
C ALA A 277 4.35 13.98 -18.29
N THR A 278 3.75 14.67 -17.31
CA THR A 278 2.31 14.90 -17.23
C THR A 278 1.79 15.71 -18.42
N MET A 279 2.48 16.79 -18.80
CA MET A 279 2.06 17.66 -19.90
C MET A 279 2.13 17.00 -21.28
N CYS A 280 2.97 15.98 -21.46
CA CYS A 280 3.13 15.27 -22.73
C CYS A 280 1.91 14.39 -23.09
N GLY A 281 1.05 14.06 -22.12
CA GLY A 281 -0.11 13.19 -22.32
C GLY A 281 0.26 11.72 -22.41
N TRP A 282 -0.61 10.92 -23.05
CA TRP A 282 -0.55 9.45 -23.05
C TRP A 282 -0.69 8.90 -21.62
N ASP A 283 0.12 7.94 -21.20
CA ASP A 283 0.02 7.26 -19.90
C ASP A 283 0.62 8.12 -18.78
N THR A 284 -0.09 9.18 -18.38
CA THR A 284 0.51 10.29 -17.64
C THR A 284 0.93 9.95 -16.21
N ASP A 285 0.16 9.14 -15.49
CA ASP A 285 0.50 8.63 -14.16
C ASP A 285 1.73 7.72 -14.19
N CYS A 286 1.76 6.74 -15.09
CA CYS A 286 2.92 5.86 -15.27
C CYS A 286 4.17 6.63 -15.67
N ASN A 287 4.07 7.44 -16.72
CA ASN A 287 5.21 8.20 -17.22
C ASN A 287 5.77 9.14 -16.16
N ALA A 288 4.91 9.85 -15.43
CA ALA A 288 5.34 10.74 -14.35
C ALA A 288 5.81 9.97 -13.12
N GLY A 289 5.22 8.81 -12.82
CA GLY A 289 5.56 7.92 -11.72
C GLY A 289 6.97 7.35 -11.88
N ASN A 290 7.26 6.67 -12.99
CA ASN A 290 8.56 6.04 -13.21
C ASN A 290 9.72 7.05 -13.22
N VAL A 291 9.56 8.18 -13.94
CA VAL A 291 10.58 9.23 -13.92
C VAL A 291 10.66 9.93 -12.57
N GLY A 292 9.54 10.01 -11.85
CA GLY A 292 9.47 10.48 -10.47
C GLY A 292 10.33 9.65 -9.54
N THR A 293 10.32 8.32 -9.67
CA THR A 293 11.20 7.44 -8.90
C THR A 293 12.66 7.69 -9.21
N VAL A 294 13.04 7.72 -10.49
CA VAL A 294 14.42 7.95 -10.93
C VAL A 294 14.96 9.27 -10.36
N LEU A 295 14.19 10.36 -10.53
CA LEU A 295 14.60 11.69 -10.09
C LEU A 295 14.53 11.84 -8.57
N GLY A 296 13.58 11.18 -7.89
CA GLY A 296 13.51 11.15 -6.44
C GLY A 296 14.78 10.56 -5.83
N VAL A 297 15.29 9.46 -6.39
CA VAL A 297 16.58 8.86 -5.97
C VAL A 297 17.77 9.75 -6.33
N ALA A 298 17.77 10.32 -7.53
CA ALA A 298 18.89 11.13 -8.05
C ALA A 298 19.07 12.45 -7.28
N CYS A 299 17.97 13.16 -7.05
CA CYS A 299 17.97 14.51 -6.46
C CYS A 299 17.80 14.49 -4.93
N GLY A 300 17.30 13.39 -4.36
CA GLY A 300 16.97 13.29 -2.94
C GLY A 300 15.78 14.17 -2.53
N LEU A 301 15.51 14.20 -1.22
CA LEU A 301 14.36 14.91 -0.67
C LEU A 301 14.41 16.43 -0.91
N GLU A 302 15.60 17.02 -0.93
CA GLU A 302 15.80 18.45 -1.16
C GLU A 302 15.33 18.90 -2.57
N GLY A 303 15.37 17.99 -3.54
CA GLY A 303 14.90 18.27 -4.91
C GLY A 303 13.37 18.29 -5.06
N ILE A 304 12.62 17.80 -4.07
CA ILE A 304 11.17 17.66 -4.13
C ILE A 304 10.50 18.86 -3.46
N ALA A 305 9.74 19.65 -4.23
CA ALA A 305 9.06 20.81 -3.68
C ALA A 305 7.93 20.44 -2.71
N ASP A 306 7.79 21.23 -1.64
CA ASP A 306 6.75 21.09 -0.61
C ASP A 306 5.33 21.03 -1.18
N LYS A 307 5.04 21.75 -2.27
CA LYS A 307 3.73 21.74 -2.94
C LYS A 307 3.33 20.34 -3.43
N TYR A 308 4.32 19.52 -3.81
CA TYR A 308 4.09 18.15 -4.25
C TYR A 308 4.13 17.15 -3.08
N ARG A 309 5.05 17.36 -2.14
CA ARG A 309 5.25 16.46 -1.00
C ARG A 309 4.14 16.54 0.04
N LYS A 310 3.76 17.76 0.48
CA LYS A 310 2.78 17.96 1.57
C LYS A 310 1.45 17.26 1.32
N PRO A 311 0.88 17.29 0.10
CA PRO A 311 -0.40 16.62 -0.13
C PRO A 311 -0.32 15.09 -0.03
N ILE A 312 0.83 14.45 -0.28
CA ILE A 312 1.02 13.00 -0.08
C ILE A 312 0.95 12.65 1.41
N ASN A 313 1.55 13.49 2.26
CA ASN A 313 1.56 13.33 3.71
C ASN A 313 1.92 11.91 4.17
N ASP A 314 2.90 11.28 3.52
CA ASP A 314 3.40 9.93 3.81
C ASP A 314 2.38 8.78 3.74
N SER A 315 1.22 8.98 3.11
CA SER A 315 0.20 7.93 3.00
C SER A 315 -0.09 7.56 1.57
N ILE A 316 -0.12 6.25 1.32
CA ILE A 316 -0.64 5.67 0.08
C ILE A 316 -1.69 4.62 0.42
N VAL A 317 -2.70 4.57 -0.42
CA VAL A 317 -3.78 3.58 -0.34
C VAL A 317 -3.56 2.57 -1.45
N MET A 318 -3.57 1.29 -1.10
CA MET A 318 -3.42 0.20 -2.04
C MET A 318 -4.72 -0.56 -2.24
N SER A 319 -4.75 -1.43 -3.24
CA SER A 319 -5.86 -2.32 -3.52
C SER A 319 -5.41 -3.76 -3.76
N GLY A 320 -5.14 -4.49 -2.68
CA GLY A 320 -5.05 -5.95 -2.67
C GLY A 320 -6.10 -6.60 -1.77
N ILE A 321 -6.01 -7.92 -1.65
CA ILE A 321 -6.92 -8.74 -0.84
C ILE A 321 -6.78 -8.50 0.66
N SER A 322 -5.61 -8.05 1.12
CA SER A 322 -5.44 -7.68 2.53
C SER A 322 -5.83 -6.23 2.74
N GLY A 323 -7.00 -6.01 3.35
CA GLY A 323 -7.43 -4.67 3.75
C GLY A 323 -6.49 -3.98 4.74
N TYR A 324 -5.69 -4.75 5.47
CA TYR A 324 -4.70 -4.23 6.43
C TYR A 324 -3.45 -3.68 5.74
N LEU A 325 -3.01 -4.34 4.66
CA LEU A 325 -1.88 -3.89 3.84
C LEU A 325 -2.26 -2.73 2.91
N ASN A 326 -3.55 -2.49 2.70
CA ASN A 326 -4.06 -1.39 1.86
C ASN A 326 -3.88 0.01 2.47
N ILE A 327 -3.41 0.12 3.71
CA ILE A 327 -3.08 1.38 4.38
C ILE A 327 -1.57 1.43 4.55
N LEU A 328 -0.87 2.03 3.59
CA LEU A 328 0.59 2.07 3.55
C LEU A 328 1.13 3.40 4.07
N ASP A 329 2.10 3.29 4.99
CA ASP A 329 2.93 4.39 5.48
C ASP A 329 4.27 4.38 4.73
N ILE A 330 4.56 5.47 4.01
CA ILE A 330 5.74 5.54 3.13
C ILE A 330 7.06 5.42 3.92
N PRO A 331 7.29 6.16 5.02
CA PRO A 331 8.52 6.02 5.81
C PRO A 331 8.75 4.60 6.34
N THR A 332 7.71 3.92 6.84
CA THR A 332 7.81 2.52 7.28
C THR A 332 8.16 1.61 6.10
N TYR A 333 7.53 1.78 4.94
CA TYR A 333 7.82 0.96 3.77
C TYR A 333 9.23 1.21 3.20
N ALA A 334 9.72 2.45 3.24
CA ALA A 334 11.10 2.76 2.83
C ALA A 334 12.13 2.03 3.69
N LYS A 335 11.87 1.86 5.00
CA LYS A 335 12.70 1.04 5.90
C LYS A 335 12.63 -0.44 5.53
N GLU A 336 11.44 -0.97 5.26
CA GLU A 336 11.23 -2.35 4.79
C GLU A 336 12.04 -2.63 3.50
N LEU A 337 11.93 -1.76 2.49
CA LEU A 337 12.69 -1.83 1.24
C LEU A 337 14.20 -1.75 1.46
N THR A 338 14.64 -0.90 2.37
CA THR A 338 16.07 -0.71 2.69
C THR A 338 16.65 -1.97 3.32
N ILE A 339 15.96 -2.54 4.33
CA ILE A 339 16.33 -3.81 4.97
C ILE A 339 16.41 -4.92 3.93
N LEU A 340 15.43 -4.99 3.03
CA LEU A 340 15.40 -5.92 1.93
C LEU A 340 16.61 -5.73 0.98
N GLY A 341 16.97 -4.50 0.64
CA GLY A 341 18.14 -4.23 -0.19
C GLY A 341 19.48 -4.64 0.46
N TYR A 342 19.65 -4.39 1.76
CA TYR A 342 20.80 -4.90 2.51
C TYR A 342 20.88 -6.44 2.46
N ARG A 343 19.74 -7.11 2.67
CA ARG A 343 19.63 -8.58 2.57
C ARG A 343 20.05 -9.07 1.18
N LEU A 344 19.52 -8.47 0.10
CA LEU A 344 19.81 -8.84 -1.28
C LEU A 344 21.27 -8.58 -1.69
N ALA A 345 21.89 -7.54 -1.12
CA ALA A 345 23.30 -7.24 -1.29
C ALA A 345 24.22 -8.16 -0.44
N LYS A 346 23.65 -8.98 0.44
CA LYS A 346 24.38 -9.85 1.39
C LYS A 346 25.32 -9.05 2.30
N VAL A 347 24.88 -7.86 2.71
CA VAL A 347 25.58 -6.97 3.65
C VAL A 347 24.67 -6.79 4.87
N PRO A 348 25.20 -6.87 6.11
CA PRO A 348 24.41 -6.61 7.30
C PRO A 348 23.75 -5.23 7.25
N CYS A 349 22.44 -5.18 7.53
CA CYS A 349 21.72 -3.92 7.67
C CYS A 349 22.19 -3.19 8.94
N PRO A 350 22.40 -1.85 8.90
CA PRO A 350 22.66 -1.06 10.10
C PRO A 350 21.59 -1.30 11.18
N GLN A 351 22.02 -1.52 12.42
CA GLN A 351 21.13 -1.87 13.53
C GLN A 351 20.09 -0.78 13.79
N GLU A 352 20.44 0.50 13.58
CA GLU A 352 19.53 1.64 13.73
C GLU A 352 18.32 1.56 12.77
N ILE A 353 18.51 1.02 11.56
CA ILE A 353 17.41 0.81 10.59
C ILE A 353 16.55 -0.39 11.01
N VAL A 354 17.18 -1.45 11.53
CA VAL A 354 16.45 -2.62 12.04
C VAL A 354 15.61 -2.27 13.26
N ASP A 355 16.17 -1.48 14.19
CA ASP A 355 15.52 -1.05 15.43
C ASP A 355 14.40 -0.03 15.19
N SER A 356 14.42 0.66 14.04
CA SER A 356 13.41 1.66 13.63
C SER A 356 12.25 1.08 12.82
N PHE A 357 12.21 -0.25 12.65
CA PHE A 357 11.22 -0.95 11.84
C PHE A 357 10.51 -2.07 12.61
N THR A 358 9.22 -2.25 12.35
CA THR A 358 8.41 -3.37 12.82
C THR A 358 7.31 -3.64 11.80
N GLU A 359 7.06 -4.91 11.50
CA GLU A 359 6.00 -5.32 10.56
C GLU A 359 4.63 -5.31 11.24
N ARG A 360 4.58 -5.77 12.49
CA ARG A 360 3.32 -6.05 13.22
C ARG A 360 2.71 -4.82 13.86
N ASP A 361 3.53 -4.00 14.50
CA ASP A 361 3.09 -2.85 15.29
C ASP A 361 3.11 -1.57 14.43
N ILE A 362 2.50 -0.50 14.92
CA ILE A 362 2.71 0.85 14.36
C ILE A 362 3.85 1.49 15.14
N TYR A 363 4.86 1.99 14.43
CA TYR A 363 5.97 2.71 15.02
C TYR A 363 6.39 3.87 14.11
N PHE A 364 6.10 5.09 14.58
CA PHE A 364 6.47 6.34 13.94
C PHE A 364 7.57 7.01 14.78
N ASP A 365 8.79 6.96 14.28
CA ASP A 365 9.98 7.55 14.92
C ASP A 365 10.34 8.92 14.34
N PHE A 366 9.72 9.31 13.21
CA PHE A 366 9.95 10.60 12.55
C PHE A 366 11.42 10.88 12.18
N GLU A 367 12.27 9.86 12.06
CA GLU A 367 13.71 10.05 11.78
C GLU A 367 14.01 10.45 10.33
N LEU A 368 13.11 10.13 9.40
CA LEU A 368 13.31 10.48 8.00
C LEU A 368 12.98 11.97 7.77
N PRO A 369 13.89 12.77 7.16
CA PRO A 369 13.67 14.20 6.99
C PRO A 369 12.37 14.52 6.26
N GLY A 370 11.51 15.31 6.89
CA GLY A 370 10.22 15.71 6.32
C GLY A 370 9.09 14.68 6.52
N SER A 371 9.35 13.56 7.21
CA SER A 371 8.32 12.56 7.50
C SER A 371 7.30 13.04 8.53
N THR A 372 6.03 12.74 8.26
CA THR A 372 4.90 13.01 9.15
C THR A 372 4.12 11.75 9.51
N HIS A 373 4.44 10.61 8.87
CA HIS A 373 3.73 9.33 9.05
C HIS A 373 2.20 9.47 8.94
N ASN A 374 1.75 10.39 8.08
CA ASN A 374 0.35 10.77 7.90
C ASN A 374 -0.38 11.17 9.20
N ILE A 375 0.33 11.70 10.20
CA ILE A 375 -0.31 12.35 11.35
C ILE A 375 -1.00 13.63 10.87
N ARG A 376 -2.24 13.83 11.35
CA ARG A 376 -3.15 14.90 10.92
C ARG A 376 -3.53 15.79 12.07
N VAL A 377 -3.89 17.02 11.72
CA VAL A 377 -4.54 17.97 12.63
C VAL A 377 -6.01 18.14 12.24
N SER A 378 -6.91 18.20 13.22
CA SER A 378 -8.35 18.37 12.92
C SER A 378 -8.74 19.80 12.57
N ASP A 379 -7.95 20.78 13.02
CA ASP A 379 -8.18 22.20 12.75
C ASP A 379 -6.87 22.85 12.26
N PRO A 380 -6.71 23.02 10.93
CA PRO A 380 -5.51 23.61 10.34
C PRO A 380 -5.40 25.13 10.57
N PHE A 381 -6.47 25.79 11.04
CA PHE A 381 -6.43 27.20 11.43
C PHE A 381 -5.69 27.38 12.75
N PHE A 382 -5.93 26.49 13.72
CA PHE A 382 -5.26 26.52 15.01
C PHE A 382 -3.94 25.78 15.03
N CYS A 383 -3.82 24.67 14.31
CA CYS A 383 -2.63 23.82 14.36
C CYS A 383 -2.07 23.47 13.00
N GLN A 384 -0.75 23.32 12.90
CA GLN A 384 -0.09 22.84 11.69
C GLN A 384 1.00 21.86 12.08
N ALA A 385 1.05 20.71 11.39
CA ALA A 385 2.03 19.67 11.64
C ALA A 385 3.11 19.65 10.55
N ARG A 386 4.35 19.42 10.95
CA ARG A 386 5.50 19.21 10.07
C ARG A 386 6.61 18.45 10.79
N HIS A 387 7.47 17.79 10.05
CA HIS A 387 8.71 17.25 10.61
C HIS A 387 9.62 18.37 11.15
N SER A 388 10.39 18.08 12.20
CA SER A 388 11.41 18.96 12.74
C SER A 388 12.60 18.18 13.30
N THR A 389 13.78 18.80 13.25
CA THR A 389 15.00 18.31 13.92
C THR A 389 15.39 19.20 15.11
N GLU A 390 14.53 20.14 15.52
CA GLU A 390 14.85 21.09 16.60
C GLU A 390 14.81 20.45 17.99
N LYS A 391 13.91 19.48 18.19
CA LYS A 391 13.76 18.70 19.40
C LYS A 391 13.45 17.28 18.98
N ALA A 392 14.10 16.31 19.61
CA ALA A 392 13.79 14.90 19.47
C ALA A 392 13.93 14.27 20.87
N PHE A 393 13.08 13.29 21.19
CA PHE A 393 13.19 12.53 22.43
C PHE A 393 14.24 11.44 22.25
N ARG A 394 14.17 10.73 21.12
CA ARG A 394 15.19 9.80 20.65
C ARG A 394 15.66 10.23 19.27
N GLY A 395 16.87 9.84 18.88
CA GLY A 395 17.38 10.08 17.53
C GLY A 395 17.50 11.56 17.21
N THR A 396 16.98 11.97 16.05
CA THR A 396 17.21 13.30 15.48
C THR A 396 15.94 14.00 15.00
N GLY A 397 14.85 13.26 14.77
CA GLY A 397 13.62 13.79 14.20
C GLY A 397 12.45 13.75 15.19
N SER A 398 11.46 14.61 14.96
CA SER A 398 10.16 14.53 15.62
C SER A 398 9.09 15.22 14.78
N LEU A 399 7.83 14.99 15.12
CA LEU A 399 6.72 15.75 14.58
C LEU A 399 6.50 17.05 15.37
N GLU A 400 6.75 18.19 14.76
CA GLU A 400 6.36 19.49 15.30
C GLU A 400 4.89 19.79 14.97
N VAL A 401 4.12 20.17 15.99
CA VAL A 401 2.77 20.73 15.84
C VAL A 401 2.74 22.12 16.43
N ILE A 402 2.65 23.13 15.57
CA ILE A 402 2.47 24.53 15.97
C ILE A 402 1.02 24.70 16.43
N PHE A 403 0.80 25.45 17.50
CA PHE A 403 -0.52 25.96 17.88
C PHE A 403 -0.49 27.49 17.93
N ASP A 404 -1.41 28.14 17.21
CA ASP A 404 -1.43 29.59 17.06
C ASP A 404 -2.71 30.21 17.65
N ARG A 405 -2.52 31.16 18.57
CA ARG A 405 -3.56 32.06 19.09
C ARG A 405 -4.80 31.36 19.65
N MET A 406 -4.63 30.18 20.26
CA MET A 406 -5.70 29.46 20.94
C MET A 406 -6.05 30.11 22.28
N THR A 407 -7.30 29.99 22.70
CA THR A 407 -7.88 30.50 23.94
C THR A 407 -8.66 29.41 24.64
N ARG A 408 -9.05 29.67 25.89
CA ARG A 408 -9.68 28.70 26.78
C ARG A 408 -10.84 27.95 26.10
N GLY A 409 -10.72 26.63 26.05
CA GLY A 409 -11.72 25.72 25.51
C GLY A 409 -11.62 25.48 24.00
N GLU A 410 -10.75 26.21 23.29
CA GLU A 410 -10.41 25.89 21.90
C GLU A 410 -9.52 24.65 21.87
N LYS A 411 -9.81 23.77 20.91
CA LYS A 411 -9.24 22.43 20.81
C LYS A 411 -8.84 22.14 19.37
N SER A 412 -7.77 21.38 19.20
CA SER A 412 -7.41 20.74 17.94
C SER A 412 -6.88 19.35 18.23
N LYS A 413 -7.20 18.37 17.40
CA LYS A 413 -6.76 16.98 17.56
C LYS A 413 -5.51 16.76 16.73
N VAL A 414 -4.56 16.00 17.25
CA VAL A 414 -3.41 15.47 16.52
C VAL A 414 -3.54 13.96 16.49
N PHE A 415 -3.64 13.35 15.30
CA PHE A 415 -4.09 11.96 15.20
C PHE A 415 -3.57 11.20 13.98
N TYR A 416 -3.50 9.88 14.16
CA TYR A 416 -3.38 8.90 13.09
C TYR A 416 -4.77 8.37 12.70
N LYS A 417 -5.02 8.16 11.40
CA LYS A 417 -6.26 7.56 10.87
C LYS A 417 -5.99 6.09 10.45
N PRO A 418 -6.34 5.10 11.29
CA PRO A 418 -6.04 3.69 11.02
C PRO A 418 -7.05 2.98 10.11
N TYR A 419 -8.12 3.67 9.66
CA TYR A 419 -9.18 3.07 8.84
C TYR A 419 -9.81 4.09 7.90
N TYR A 420 -10.21 3.64 6.71
CA TYR A 420 -10.79 4.47 5.65
C TYR A 420 -12.06 3.84 5.07
N THR A 421 -12.92 4.71 4.52
CA THR A 421 -14.16 4.35 3.80
C THR A 421 -14.31 5.20 2.55
N ARG A 422 -15.28 4.89 1.70
CA ARG A 422 -15.58 5.67 0.48
C ARG A 422 -15.74 7.17 0.72
N ALA A 423 -16.28 7.57 1.87
CA ALA A 423 -16.46 8.99 2.22
C ALA A 423 -15.15 9.77 2.38
N ASP A 424 -14.05 9.07 2.64
CA ASP A 424 -12.72 9.64 2.84
C ASP A 424 -12.01 9.96 1.50
N PHE A 425 -12.51 9.47 0.36
CA PHE A 425 -11.89 9.67 -0.95
C PHE A 425 -12.67 10.65 -1.83
N SER A 426 -12.01 11.17 -2.86
CA SER A 426 -12.65 12.00 -3.90
C SER A 426 -13.00 11.19 -5.16
N ASP A 427 -12.42 10.00 -5.29
CA ASP A 427 -12.62 9.01 -6.34
C ASP A 427 -12.51 7.58 -5.75
N GLU A 428 -12.72 6.57 -6.58
CA GLU A 428 -12.74 5.14 -6.18
C GLU A 428 -11.93 4.25 -7.12
N ARG A 429 -10.88 4.82 -7.73
CA ARG A 429 -9.97 4.08 -8.62
C ARG A 429 -9.47 2.83 -7.92
N TYR A 430 -9.50 1.72 -8.67
CA TYR A 430 -9.18 0.37 -8.22
C TYR A 430 -9.92 -0.16 -6.99
N SER A 431 -11.00 0.49 -6.52
CA SER A 431 -11.91 -0.04 -5.47
C SER A 431 -11.18 -0.65 -4.25
N PRO A 432 -10.35 0.14 -3.55
CA PRO A 432 -9.60 -0.34 -2.39
C PRO A 432 -10.54 -0.79 -1.27
N THR A 433 -10.10 -1.74 -0.47
CA THR A 433 -10.85 -2.22 0.71
C THR A 433 -9.98 -2.16 1.95
N PHE A 434 -10.55 -1.98 3.13
CA PHE A 434 -9.76 -1.69 4.33
C PHE A 434 -10.11 -2.59 5.52
N ALA A 435 -9.08 -2.93 6.28
CA ALA A 435 -9.19 -3.42 7.65
C ALA A 435 -8.45 -2.43 8.57
N PRO A 436 -8.93 -2.16 9.80
CA PRO A 436 -8.26 -1.22 10.70
C PRO A 436 -6.79 -1.59 10.97
N ARG A 437 -5.96 -0.57 11.16
CA ARG A 437 -4.58 -0.74 11.65
C ARG A 437 -4.46 -0.65 13.18
N ALA A 438 -5.54 -0.27 13.87
CA ALA A 438 -5.60 -0.12 15.32
C ALA A 438 -6.88 -0.73 15.87
N TYR A 439 -6.77 -1.46 16.98
CA TYR A 439 -7.83 -2.28 17.57
C TYR A 439 -7.92 -2.07 19.08
N SER A 440 -9.11 -2.32 19.65
CA SER A 440 -9.31 -2.34 21.10
C SER A 440 -8.33 -3.29 21.81
N GLY A 441 -7.91 -2.92 23.02
CA GLY A 441 -6.93 -3.66 23.82
C GLY A 441 -5.47 -3.30 23.55
N GLN A 442 -5.15 -2.72 22.38
CA GLN A 442 -3.79 -2.29 22.07
C GLN A 442 -3.38 -1.06 22.90
N LYS A 443 -2.08 -0.96 23.19
CA LYS A 443 -1.47 0.16 23.90
C LYS A 443 -0.99 1.21 22.90
N VAL A 444 -1.23 2.47 23.21
CA VAL A 444 -0.72 3.64 22.49
C VAL A 444 0.25 4.37 23.39
N SER A 445 1.42 4.73 22.87
CA SER A 445 2.41 5.54 23.58
C SER A 445 3.02 6.60 22.67
N MET A 446 3.42 7.74 23.25
CA MET A 446 4.19 8.79 22.58
C MET A 446 4.89 9.68 23.60
N ASN A 447 5.97 10.35 23.20
CA ASN A 447 6.64 11.36 24.00
C ASN A 447 6.28 12.75 23.46
N ILE A 448 5.95 13.69 24.35
CA ILE A 448 5.53 15.04 23.96
C ILE A 448 6.32 16.11 24.70
N TYR A 449 6.93 17.02 23.95
CA TYR A 449 7.61 18.21 24.47
C TYR A 449 6.78 19.46 24.21
N LEU A 450 6.65 20.34 25.20
CA LEU A 450 6.00 21.65 25.02
C LEU A 450 7.04 22.78 24.90
N ASP A 451 6.93 23.61 23.86
CA ASP A 451 7.65 24.87 23.70
C ASP A 451 6.64 26.02 23.51
N GLN A 452 6.11 26.52 24.63
CA GLN A 452 5.09 27.56 24.67
C GLN A 452 5.73 28.96 24.84
N TRP A 453 5.37 29.88 23.94
CA TRP A 453 5.88 31.25 23.86
C TRP A 453 4.89 32.30 24.40
N GLY A 454 3.59 32.01 24.32
CA GLY A 454 2.51 32.89 24.75
C GLY A 454 1.41 32.14 25.48
N GLY A 455 0.61 32.85 26.27
CA GLY A 455 -0.44 32.27 27.12
C GLY A 455 -0.18 32.51 28.61
N ASN A 456 -1.24 32.54 29.42
CA ASN A 456 -1.12 32.64 30.88
C ASN A 456 -1.33 31.30 31.61
N GLU A 457 -1.67 30.25 30.89
CA GLU A 457 -1.73 28.87 31.36
C GLU A 457 -1.03 27.97 30.33
N THR A 458 -0.44 26.86 30.80
CA THR A 458 0.15 25.89 29.89
C THR A 458 -0.93 25.14 29.11
N MET A 459 -0.58 24.72 27.89
CA MET A 459 -1.40 23.78 27.11
C MET A 459 -1.62 22.49 27.90
N GLY A 460 -2.74 21.84 27.66
CA GLY A 460 -2.98 20.48 28.11
C GLY A 460 -3.41 19.60 26.96
N ILE A 461 -3.31 18.29 27.19
CA ILE A 461 -3.72 17.28 26.23
C ILE A 461 -4.63 16.24 26.87
N ALA A 462 -5.41 15.56 26.06
CA ALA A 462 -6.15 14.38 26.45
C ALA A 462 -6.01 13.30 25.37
N PRO A 463 -5.47 12.12 25.68
CA PRO A 463 -5.58 10.95 24.81
C PRO A 463 -7.02 10.69 24.38
N TYR A 464 -7.20 10.27 23.13
CA TYR A 464 -8.53 9.92 22.64
C TYR A 464 -8.50 8.88 21.52
N VAL A 465 -9.64 8.23 21.35
CA VAL A 465 -9.96 7.35 20.24
C VAL A 465 -11.32 7.77 19.67
N ARG A 466 -11.44 7.92 18.35
CA ARG A 466 -12.74 8.18 17.70
C ARG A 466 -13.27 6.92 17.03
N LEU A 467 -14.53 6.58 17.31
CA LEU A 467 -15.22 5.45 16.68
C LEU A 467 -15.77 5.82 15.30
N HIS A 468 -15.78 4.86 14.38
CA HIS A 468 -16.08 5.11 12.97
C HIS A 468 -17.56 5.38 12.67
N LYS A 469 -18.52 4.65 13.24
CA LYS A 469 -19.93 4.83 12.84
C LYS A 469 -20.60 5.91 13.68
N SER A 470 -20.44 5.83 15.00
CA SER A 470 -21.03 6.80 15.93
C SER A 470 -20.32 8.15 15.94
N LYS A 471 -19.08 8.22 15.43
CA LYS A 471 -18.17 9.38 15.54
C LYS A 471 -17.90 9.80 16.98
N LYS A 472 -18.22 8.94 17.95
CA LYS A 472 -18.01 9.18 19.39
C LYS A 472 -16.52 9.25 19.69
N GLU A 473 -16.12 10.28 20.42
CA GLU A 473 -14.76 10.45 20.92
C GLU A 473 -14.65 9.90 22.35
N LEU A 474 -13.83 8.88 22.53
CA LEU A 474 -13.52 8.24 23.80
C LEU A 474 -12.27 8.91 24.39
N VAL A 475 -12.48 10.05 25.04
CA VAL A 475 -11.42 10.86 25.66
C VAL A 475 -11.00 10.23 26.99
N GLN A 476 -9.70 10.07 27.21
CA GLN A 476 -9.13 9.37 28.35
C GLN A 476 -8.22 10.28 29.17
N GLY A 477 -8.76 10.78 30.28
CA GLY A 477 -8.00 11.58 31.23
C GLY A 477 -7.57 12.95 30.69
N TYR A 478 -6.73 13.62 31.48
CA TYR A 478 -6.16 14.92 31.15
C TYR A 478 -4.71 14.94 31.62
N VAL A 479 -3.80 15.39 30.75
CA VAL A 479 -2.38 15.57 31.06
C VAL A 479 -2.03 17.04 30.86
N LYS A 480 -1.66 17.70 31.95
CA LYS A 480 -1.14 19.08 31.90
C LYS A 480 0.29 19.03 31.39
N LEU A 481 0.56 19.70 30.27
CA LEU A 481 1.93 19.80 29.77
C LEU A 481 2.75 20.78 30.62
N VAL A 482 4.04 20.48 30.75
CA VAL A 482 5.03 21.33 31.41
C VAL A 482 5.91 21.96 30.34
N ASN A 483 6.02 23.29 30.36
CA ASN A 483 6.79 24.00 29.35
C ASN A 483 8.27 23.62 29.44
N GLN A 484 8.90 23.35 28.30
CA GLN A 484 10.29 22.92 28.14
C GLN A 484 10.64 21.53 28.71
N GLU A 485 9.65 20.65 28.91
CA GLU A 485 9.86 19.27 29.40
C GLU A 485 9.20 18.23 28.49
N TRP A 486 9.81 17.05 28.42
CA TRP A 486 9.23 15.86 27.79
C TRP A 486 8.31 15.14 28.78
N ILE A 487 7.13 14.74 28.30
CA ILE A 487 6.17 13.94 29.04
C ILE A 487 5.82 12.71 28.21
N GLU A 488 5.97 11.54 28.81
CA GLU A 488 5.47 10.30 28.24
C GLU A 488 3.95 10.22 28.42
N VAL A 489 3.25 9.89 27.34
CA VAL A 489 1.80 9.73 27.30
C VAL A 489 1.50 8.31 26.87
N GLU A 490 0.72 7.60 27.69
CA GLU A 490 0.34 6.21 27.46
C GLU A 490 -1.14 6.00 27.76
N PHE A 491 -1.81 5.21 26.91
CA PHE A 491 -3.18 4.78 27.13
C PHE A 491 -3.48 3.47 26.39
N VAL A 492 -4.61 2.85 26.69
CA VAL A 492 -5.10 1.66 26.00
C VAL A 492 -6.27 2.07 25.11
N ILE A 493 -6.34 1.52 23.89
CA ILE A 493 -7.50 1.68 23.02
C ILE A 493 -8.67 0.97 23.71
N PRO A 494 -9.72 1.69 24.12
CA PRO A 494 -10.81 1.12 24.89
C PRO A 494 -11.64 0.17 24.04
N ASP A 495 -12.49 -0.62 24.69
CA ASP A 495 -13.49 -1.43 23.98
C ASP A 495 -14.36 -0.52 23.10
N SER A 496 -14.40 -0.85 21.82
CA SER A 496 -15.15 -0.14 20.78
C SER A 496 -16.59 -0.64 20.68
N GLU A 497 -16.96 -1.67 21.44
CA GLU A 497 -18.26 -2.33 21.41
C GLU A 497 -18.62 -2.77 19.98
N GLY A 498 -17.65 -3.26 19.21
CA GLY A 498 -17.86 -3.72 17.84
C GLY A 498 -17.79 -2.66 16.73
N GLU A 499 -17.44 -1.41 17.05
CA GLU A 499 -17.16 -0.37 16.05
C GLU A 499 -15.70 -0.37 15.58
N LEU A 500 -15.47 0.08 14.35
CA LEU A 500 -14.11 0.29 13.84
C LEU A 500 -13.50 1.56 14.42
N ILE A 501 -12.17 1.57 14.60
CA ILE A 501 -11.42 2.74 15.06
C ILE A 501 -11.15 3.69 13.88
N ASP A 502 -11.60 4.94 13.98
CA ASP A 502 -11.48 5.96 12.93
C ASP A 502 -10.27 6.88 13.14
N GLU A 503 -9.96 7.21 14.40
CA GLU A 503 -8.82 8.05 14.78
C GLU A 503 -8.23 7.60 16.11
N VAL A 504 -6.91 7.72 16.25
CA VAL A 504 -6.16 7.51 17.50
C VAL A 504 -5.18 8.66 17.67
N GLY A 505 -5.16 9.31 18.83
CA GLY A 505 -4.21 10.38 19.09
C GLY A 505 -4.50 11.18 20.36
N ILE A 506 -4.26 12.49 20.29
CA ILE A 506 -4.47 13.42 21.39
C ILE A 506 -5.36 14.60 20.98
N VAL A 507 -6.12 15.13 21.94
CA VAL A 507 -6.79 16.42 21.86
C VAL A 507 -5.89 17.44 22.54
N LEU A 508 -5.43 18.45 21.82
CA LEU A 508 -4.66 19.59 22.34
C LEU A 508 -5.64 20.72 22.70
N GLU A 509 -5.60 21.21 23.94
CA GLU A 509 -6.51 22.22 24.48
C GLU A 509 -5.76 23.40 25.13
N SER A 510 -6.22 24.62 24.85
CA SER A 510 -5.76 25.82 25.56
C SER A 510 -6.61 26.12 26.79
N TYR A 511 -5.96 26.59 27.85
CA TYR A 511 -6.60 27.10 29.08
C TYR A 511 -6.41 28.60 29.29
N SER A 512 -5.71 29.26 28.37
CA SER A 512 -5.36 30.67 28.45
C SER A 512 -6.55 31.58 28.21
N THR A 513 -6.59 32.73 28.90
CA THR A 513 -7.68 33.71 28.71
C THR A 513 -7.58 34.45 27.38
N ARG A 514 -8.64 35.14 26.94
CA ARG A 514 -8.71 35.77 25.59
C ARG A 514 -7.60 36.79 25.27
N LYS A 515 -6.99 37.41 26.28
CA LYS A 515 -5.95 38.43 26.10
C LYS A 515 -4.57 37.81 25.85
N PRO A 516 -4.02 36.97 26.75
CA PRO A 516 -2.80 36.22 26.48
C PRO A 516 -3.15 34.91 25.77
N LYS A 517 -3.24 34.93 24.44
CA LYS A 517 -3.54 33.70 23.68
C LYS A 517 -2.37 32.71 23.76
N SER A 518 -2.68 31.42 23.85
CA SER A 518 -1.68 30.35 23.75
C SER A 518 -1.06 30.35 22.36
N LEU A 519 0.27 30.41 22.31
CA LEU A 519 1.06 30.36 21.10
C LEU A 519 2.34 29.57 21.40
N GLY A 520 2.72 28.68 20.49
CA GLY A 520 3.94 27.88 20.62
C GLY A 520 3.82 26.64 19.77
N ARG A 521 4.49 25.58 20.21
CA ARG A 521 4.49 24.29 19.53
C ARG A 521 4.66 23.14 20.51
N ILE A 522 4.21 21.96 20.09
CA ILE A 522 4.59 20.70 20.71
C ILE A 522 5.46 19.89 19.73
N PHE A 523 6.31 19.03 20.27
CA PHE A 523 7.02 18.02 19.49
C PHE A 523 6.55 16.65 19.96
N ILE A 524 6.20 15.77 19.02
CA ILE A 524 5.75 14.41 19.27
C ILE A 524 6.79 13.46 18.68
N ASP A 525 7.22 12.51 19.49
CA ASP A 525 8.20 11.51 19.09
C ASP A 525 7.78 10.12 19.61
N GLU A 526 8.28 9.06 18.98
CA GLU A 526 8.05 7.67 19.36
C GLU A 526 6.55 7.30 19.44
N PHE A 527 5.74 7.71 18.46
CA PHE A 527 4.32 7.33 18.42
C PHE A 527 4.20 5.85 18.06
N ARG A 528 3.63 5.06 18.97
CA ARG A 528 3.51 3.61 18.84
C ARG A 528 2.09 3.14 19.12
N ILE A 529 1.62 2.16 18.34
CA ILE A 529 0.45 1.33 18.67
C ILE A 529 0.93 -0.12 18.66
N SER A 530 0.90 -0.77 19.82
CA SER A 530 1.49 -2.10 20.03
C SER A 530 0.68 -2.94 21.02
N GLY A 531 1.11 -4.18 21.22
CA GLY A 531 0.47 -5.10 22.14
C GLY A 531 -0.59 -5.98 21.47
N LYS A 532 -1.49 -6.55 22.28
CA LYS A 532 -2.47 -7.54 21.84
C LYS A 532 -3.82 -6.88 21.62
N ALA A 533 -4.48 -7.22 20.52
CA ALA A 533 -5.85 -6.81 20.26
C ALA A 533 -6.85 -7.74 20.97
N ASP A 534 -7.92 -7.17 21.52
CA ASP A 534 -9.10 -7.88 22.01
C ASP A 534 -10.34 -7.06 21.66
N TYR A 535 -11.11 -7.53 20.67
CA TYR A 535 -12.21 -6.77 20.09
C TYR A 535 -13.29 -7.68 19.50
N THR A 536 -14.45 -7.09 19.24
CA THR A 536 -15.56 -7.71 18.53
C THR A 536 -15.85 -6.96 17.23
N ILE A 537 -16.63 -7.58 16.34
CA ILE A 537 -17.24 -6.92 15.19
C ILE A 537 -18.75 -7.01 15.35
N ASP A 538 -19.42 -5.87 15.49
CA ASP A 538 -20.87 -5.77 15.50
C ASP A 538 -21.37 -5.40 14.10
N PHE A 539 -22.03 -6.34 13.42
CA PHE A 539 -22.57 -6.16 12.07
C PHE A 539 -23.73 -5.16 11.99
N HIS A 540 -24.41 -4.84 13.10
CA HIS A 540 -25.33 -3.68 13.12
C HIS A 540 -24.57 -2.37 12.95
N LYS A 541 -23.28 -2.35 13.29
CA LYS A 541 -22.40 -1.18 13.20
C LYS A 541 -21.53 -1.18 11.93
N GLN A 542 -21.64 -2.20 11.08
CA GLN A 542 -20.95 -2.24 9.79
C GLN A 542 -21.82 -1.70 8.66
N SER A 543 -21.24 -1.57 7.46
CA SER A 543 -21.91 -1.14 6.24
C SER A 543 -21.31 -1.81 5.00
N GLY A 544 -22.00 -1.68 3.87
CA GLY A 544 -21.39 -1.95 2.57
C GLY A 544 -20.51 -0.76 2.13
N ASP A 545 -19.26 -1.01 1.78
CA ASP A 545 -18.28 -0.01 1.31
C ASP A 545 -17.35 -0.66 0.27
N PHE A 546 -17.07 0.03 -0.84
CA PHE A 546 -16.29 -0.50 -1.98
C PHE A 546 -16.66 -1.93 -2.44
N GLY A 547 -17.95 -2.26 -2.41
CA GLY A 547 -18.46 -3.58 -2.80
C GLY A 547 -18.25 -4.69 -1.76
N CYS A 548 -17.76 -4.36 -0.58
CA CYS A 548 -17.54 -5.28 0.54
C CYS A 548 -18.34 -4.88 1.79
N VAL A 549 -18.47 -5.81 2.74
CA VAL A 549 -19.02 -5.54 4.06
C VAL A 549 -17.84 -5.15 4.96
N THR A 550 -17.88 -3.99 5.59
CA THR A 550 -16.78 -3.56 6.46
C THR A 550 -16.63 -4.48 7.69
N PRO A 551 -15.41 -4.74 8.19
CA PRO A 551 -14.09 -4.38 7.65
C PRO A 551 -13.46 -5.48 6.76
N PHE A 552 -14.27 -6.24 6.02
CA PHE A 552 -13.80 -7.39 5.25
C PHE A 552 -13.40 -7.02 3.82
N ALA A 553 -12.38 -7.69 3.32
CA ALA A 553 -12.07 -7.76 1.89
C ALA A 553 -12.60 -9.10 1.36
N HIS A 554 -13.54 -9.02 0.40
CA HIS A 554 -14.17 -10.20 -0.19
C HIS A 554 -13.44 -10.64 -1.46
N ASN A 555 -13.39 -11.96 -1.64
CA ASN A 555 -12.95 -12.64 -2.85
C ASN A 555 -14.03 -13.64 -3.26
N HIS A 556 -14.58 -13.44 -4.46
CA HIS A 556 -15.80 -14.10 -4.95
C HIS A 556 -17.02 -13.95 -4.02
N GLY A 557 -18.16 -14.53 -4.43
CA GLY A 557 -19.39 -14.54 -3.65
C GLY A 557 -20.15 -13.22 -3.62
N ALA A 558 -21.44 -13.31 -3.29
CA ALA A 558 -22.29 -12.16 -3.02
C ALA A 558 -22.47 -12.02 -1.51
N TRP A 559 -21.95 -10.91 -0.97
CA TRP A 559 -21.89 -10.65 0.46
C TRP A 559 -22.78 -9.46 0.82
N ASN A 560 -23.60 -9.60 1.86
CA ASN A 560 -24.51 -8.56 2.31
C ASN A 560 -24.67 -8.54 3.83
N LEU A 561 -25.27 -7.48 4.36
CA LEU A 561 -25.71 -7.41 5.75
C LEU A 561 -27.20 -7.75 5.84
N VAL A 562 -27.55 -8.74 6.66
CA VAL A 562 -28.93 -9.17 6.89
C VAL A 562 -29.11 -9.45 8.39
N ASP A 563 -30.08 -8.77 9.02
CA ASP A 563 -30.49 -8.98 10.41
C ASP A 563 -29.32 -9.08 11.42
N GLY A 564 -28.37 -8.14 11.35
CA GLY A 564 -27.22 -8.11 12.27
C GLY A 564 -26.16 -9.17 12.00
N SER A 565 -26.16 -9.75 10.79
CA SER A 565 -25.19 -10.76 10.35
C SER A 565 -24.61 -10.40 9.00
N MET A 566 -23.38 -10.84 8.74
CA MET A 566 -22.83 -10.91 7.39
C MET A 566 -23.34 -12.19 6.72
N TYR A 567 -23.90 -12.05 5.53
CA TYR A 567 -24.54 -13.13 4.77
C TYR A 567 -23.81 -13.37 3.47
N LEU A 568 -23.43 -14.62 3.22
CA LEU A 568 -22.85 -15.11 1.98
C LEU A 568 -23.88 -15.85 1.14
N MET A 569 -23.87 -15.60 -0.16
CA MET A 569 -24.43 -16.50 -1.18
C MET A 569 -23.41 -16.69 -2.31
N THR A 570 -23.04 -17.94 -2.59
CA THR A 570 -22.08 -18.26 -3.65
C THR A 570 -22.37 -19.60 -4.32
N ALA A 571 -21.97 -19.74 -5.58
CA ALA A 571 -21.96 -21.00 -6.32
C ALA A 571 -20.55 -21.62 -6.41
N GLU A 572 -19.53 -20.87 -6.01
CA GLU A 572 -18.10 -21.18 -6.14
C GLU A 572 -17.40 -20.95 -4.79
N PRO A 573 -16.15 -21.40 -4.61
CA PRO A 573 -15.36 -21.03 -3.45
C PRO A 573 -15.35 -19.51 -3.24
N SER A 574 -15.42 -19.07 -1.98
CA SER A 574 -15.48 -17.65 -1.65
C SER A 574 -14.93 -17.41 -0.26
N GLU A 575 -14.25 -16.27 -0.10
CA GLU A 575 -13.60 -15.88 1.14
C GLU A 575 -13.86 -14.40 1.50
N ALA A 576 -13.81 -14.11 2.80
CA ALA A 576 -13.84 -12.77 3.34
C ALA A 576 -12.80 -12.65 4.46
N TYR A 577 -11.82 -11.74 4.30
CA TYR A 577 -10.69 -11.58 5.22
C TYR A 577 -10.67 -10.23 5.91
N THR A 578 -10.20 -10.18 7.16
CA THR A 578 -9.93 -8.95 7.91
C THR A 578 -8.90 -9.17 9.02
N GLY A 579 -8.60 -8.13 9.81
CA GLY A 579 -7.65 -8.19 10.91
C GLY A 579 -6.22 -7.82 10.53
N ASN A 580 -5.32 -7.87 11.53
CA ASN A 580 -3.90 -7.60 11.33
C ASN A 580 -3.26 -8.69 10.45
N TYR A 581 -2.64 -8.28 9.33
CA TYR A 581 -1.97 -9.20 8.42
C TYR A 581 -0.82 -9.96 9.08
N PHE A 582 -0.14 -9.37 10.08
CA PHE A 582 1.00 -9.96 10.77
C PHE A 582 0.63 -10.57 12.13
N ALA A 583 -0.65 -10.84 12.40
CA ALA A 583 -1.07 -11.52 13.62
C ALA A 583 -0.54 -12.96 13.66
N THR A 584 0.11 -13.36 14.74
CA THR A 584 0.77 -14.67 14.89
C THR A 584 -0.09 -15.67 15.66
N ASP A 585 -0.35 -15.35 16.94
CA ASP A 585 -1.07 -16.19 17.87
C ASP A 585 -2.35 -15.49 18.30
N TYR A 586 -3.50 -16.09 18.00
CA TYR A 586 -4.80 -15.51 18.28
C TYR A 586 -5.90 -16.57 18.31
N SER A 587 -7.04 -16.16 18.85
CA SER A 587 -8.30 -16.89 18.74
C SER A 587 -9.32 -16.03 18.02
N VAL A 588 -10.04 -16.65 17.08
CA VAL A 588 -11.26 -16.09 16.47
C VAL A 588 -12.45 -16.94 16.88
N THR A 589 -13.49 -16.30 17.40
CA THR A 589 -14.78 -16.92 17.71
C THR A 589 -15.85 -16.24 16.87
N LEU A 590 -16.80 -17.00 16.33
CA LEU A 590 -17.95 -16.46 15.61
C LEU A 590 -19.14 -17.41 15.66
N ASP A 591 -20.33 -16.86 15.53
CA ASP A 591 -21.55 -17.62 15.31
C ASP A 591 -21.73 -17.87 13.82
N LEU A 592 -21.92 -19.13 13.45
CA LEU A 592 -22.11 -19.61 12.09
C LEU A 592 -23.48 -20.29 11.97
N ASN A 593 -24.27 -19.88 10.98
CA ASN A 593 -25.52 -20.55 10.62
C ASN A 593 -25.47 -21.00 9.15
N PRO A 594 -25.30 -22.31 8.88
CA PRO A 594 -25.29 -22.83 7.53
C PRO A 594 -26.72 -22.97 7.01
N GLN A 595 -26.97 -22.52 5.79
CA GLN A 595 -28.30 -22.54 5.17
C GLN A 595 -28.36 -23.52 4.00
N ILE A 596 -27.33 -23.52 3.15
CA ILE A 596 -27.17 -24.40 1.99
C ILE A 596 -25.69 -24.70 1.80
N GLY A 597 -25.38 -25.87 1.23
CA GLY A 597 -24.02 -26.24 0.84
C GLY A 597 -23.30 -26.98 1.96
N ASP A 598 -22.20 -27.65 1.61
CA ASP A 598 -21.52 -28.56 2.53
C ASP A 598 -20.24 -27.97 3.12
N SER A 599 -19.86 -26.73 2.76
CA SER A 599 -18.61 -26.09 3.21
C SER A 599 -18.87 -24.76 3.89
N HIS A 600 -18.51 -24.66 5.17
CA HIS A 600 -18.68 -23.47 6.00
C HIS A 600 -17.51 -23.37 6.99
N LEU A 601 -16.51 -22.56 6.65
CA LEU A 601 -15.21 -22.57 7.30
C LEU A 601 -14.82 -21.20 7.87
N VAL A 602 -14.02 -21.24 8.92
CA VAL A 602 -13.28 -20.10 9.47
C VAL A 602 -11.87 -20.14 8.90
N ALA A 603 -11.42 -19.02 8.34
CA ALA A 603 -10.05 -18.88 7.85
C ALA A 603 -9.16 -18.27 8.93
N VAL A 604 -7.95 -18.82 9.10
CA VAL A 604 -6.92 -18.32 10.03
C VAL A 604 -5.54 -18.40 9.39
N ARG A 605 -4.65 -17.50 9.80
CA ARG A 605 -3.34 -17.25 9.21
C ARG A 605 -3.39 -17.12 7.69
N ALA A 606 -4.44 -16.45 7.20
CA ALA A 606 -4.60 -16.17 5.79
C ALA A 606 -3.61 -15.07 5.37
N GLN A 607 -2.71 -15.42 4.45
CA GLN A 607 -1.71 -14.51 3.87
C GLN A 607 -2.15 -14.00 2.49
N GLY A 608 -3.34 -14.38 2.04
CA GLY A 608 -3.93 -13.95 0.77
C GLY A 608 -4.94 -14.97 0.26
N ALA A 609 -5.30 -14.89 -1.02
CA ALA A 609 -6.28 -15.79 -1.66
C ALA A 609 -5.78 -17.23 -1.74
N MET A 610 -4.47 -17.45 -1.81
CA MET A 610 -3.87 -18.75 -2.09
C MET A 610 -3.12 -19.34 -0.90
N ARG A 611 -3.13 -18.67 0.26
CA ARG A 611 -2.35 -19.04 1.44
C ARG A 611 -3.12 -18.88 2.74
N GLY A 612 -3.30 -19.96 3.48
CA GLY A 612 -3.87 -19.93 4.83
C GLY A 612 -4.41 -21.28 5.29
N TYR A 613 -4.98 -21.30 6.50
CA TYR A 613 -5.70 -22.46 7.03
C TYR A 613 -7.20 -22.20 7.07
N HIS A 614 -7.99 -23.24 6.85
CA HIS A 614 -9.45 -23.16 6.81
C HIS A 614 -10.06 -24.31 7.61
N ALA A 615 -10.84 -24.02 8.65
CA ALA A 615 -11.37 -25.01 9.57
C ALA A 615 -12.88 -24.84 9.79
N GLY A 616 -13.64 -25.94 9.78
CA GLY A 616 -15.09 -25.90 9.99
C GLY A 616 -15.82 -27.06 9.32
N PHE A 617 -17.07 -26.84 8.93
CA PHE A 617 -17.90 -27.85 8.27
C PHE A 617 -17.45 -28.10 6.83
N ASP A 618 -17.29 -29.38 6.48
CA ASP A 618 -16.79 -29.84 5.19
C ASP A 618 -17.38 -31.21 4.86
N GLY A 619 -18.50 -31.21 4.15
CA GLY A 619 -19.29 -32.41 3.90
C GLY A 619 -20.40 -32.61 4.93
N LYS A 620 -21.28 -33.56 4.62
CA LYS A 620 -22.34 -34.00 5.54
C LYS A 620 -21.74 -34.66 6.78
N ASP A 621 -22.16 -34.21 7.96
CA ASP A 621 -21.77 -34.76 9.26
C ASP A 621 -20.24 -34.81 9.48
N GLN A 622 -19.50 -33.85 8.89
CA GLN A 622 -18.05 -33.81 8.92
C GLN A 622 -17.52 -32.40 9.17
N VAL A 623 -16.41 -32.34 9.91
CA VAL A 623 -15.56 -31.17 10.05
C VAL A 623 -14.14 -31.46 9.60
N SER A 624 -13.45 -30.45 9.13
CA SER A 624 -12.10 -30.56 8.56
C SER A 624 -11.24 -29.34 8.86
N LEU A 625 -9.93 -29.55 8.81
CA LEU A 625 -8.92 -28.50 8.72
C LEU A 625 -8.17 -28.68 7.39
N TYR A 626 -8.12 -27.61 6.61
CA TYR A 626 -7.40 -27.51 5.34
C TYR A 626 -6.23 -26.54 5.44
N LEU A 627 -5.16 -26.87 4.72
CA LEU A 627 -4.08 -25.96 4.33
C LEU A 627 -4.31 -25.56 2.87
N ASN A 628 -4.38 -24.26 2.58
CA ASN A 628 -4.27 -23.74 1.23
C ASN A 628 -2.84 -23.22 1.04
N ASP A 629 -2.05 -23.85 0.17
CA ASP A 629 -0.79 -23.31 -0.34
C ASP A 629 -0.80 -23.52 -1.85
N PHE A 630 -1.49 -22.61 -2.54
CA PHE A 630 -1.78 -22.70 -3.97
C PHE A 630 -2.53 -23.98 -4.34
N GLY A 631 -3.45 -24.39 -3.45
CA GLY A 631 -4.21 -25.61 -3.54
C GLY A 631 -4.59 -26.12 -2.15
N TYR A 632 -5.81 -26.64 -2.01
CA TYR A 632 -6.32 -27.13 -0.73
C TYR A 632 -5.87 -28.57 -0.45
N THR A 633 -5.20 -28.76 0.69
CA THR A 633 -4.83 -30.06 1.24
C THR A 633 -5.54 -30.26 2.57
N LYS A 634 -6.29 -31.35 2.71
CA LYS A 634 -6.95 -31.72 3.97
C LYS A 634 -5.90 -32.24 4.95
N LEU A 635 -5.72 -31.55 6.08
CA LEU A 635 -4.75 -31.92 7.12
C LEU A 635 -5.33 -32.94 8.11
N THR A 636 -6.55 -32.68 8.57
CA THR A 636 -7.28 -33.57 9.49
C THR A 636 -8.78 -33.36 9.38
N GLY A 637 -9.57 -34.27 9.94
CA GLY A 637 -11.02 -34.14 10.03
C GLY A 637 -11.62 -35.15 11.00
N ALA A 638 -12.88 -34.92 11.38
CA ALA A 638 -13.64 -35.76 12.30
C ALA A 638 -15.11 -35.80 11.90
N SER A 639 -15.82 -36.86 12.31
CA SER A 639 -17.28 -36.90 12.22
C SER A 639 -17.88 -35.93 13.22
N TYR A 640 -18.79 -35.07 12.77
CA TYR A 640 -19.52 -34.15 13.62
C TYR A 640 -20.90 -33.88 13.02
N PRO A 641 -22.00 -34.30 13.67
CA PRO A 641 -23.34 -34.09 13.12
C PRO A 641 -23.71 -32.61 13.19
N TRP A 642 -24.04 -32.02 12.03
CA TRP A 642 -24.49 -30.64 11.93
C TRP A 642 -25.70 -30.53 10.99
N GLN A 643 -26.48 -29.47 11.14
CA GLN A 643 -27.76 -29.26 10.46
C GLN A 643 -27.84 -27.84 9.91
N PHE A 644 -28.61 -27.68 8.82
CA PHE A 644 -28.98 -26.36 8.33
C PHE A 644 -29.90 -25.64 9.32
N ASP A 645 -29.95 -24.31 9.21
CA ASP A 645 -30.80 -23.44 10.01
C ASP A 645 -30.51 -23.47 11.51
N GLN A 646 -29.35 -24.02 11.91
CA GLN A 646 -28.90 -24.08 13.29
C GLN A 646 -27.69 -23.17 13.50
N ASN A 647 -27.67 -22.43 14.61
CA ASN A 647 -26.50 -21.65 15.02
C ASN A 647 -25.46 -22.55 15.71
N TYR A 648 -24.20 -22.36 15.33
CA TYR A 648 -23.03 -22.98 15.96
C TYR A 648 -22.03 -21.90 16.34
N GLU A 649 -21.55 -21.92 17.58
CA GLU A 649 -20.38 -21.11 17.95
C GLU A 649 -19.13 -21.87 17.51
N LEU A 650 -18.40 -21.33 16.52
CA LEU A 650 -17.11 -21.85 16.11
C LEU A 650 -16.02 -20.99 16.72
N LYS A 651 -14.99 -21.64 17.26
CA LYS A 651 -13.77 -20.99 17.71
C LYS A 651 -12.56 -21.68 17.11
N VAL A 652 -11.70 -20.93 16.44
CA VAL A 652 -10.40 -21.41 15.97
C VAL A 652 -9.30 -20.67 16.72
N THR A 653 -8.40 -21.43 17.32
CA THR A 653 -7.21 -20.92 18.00
C THR A 653 -5.96 -21.35 17.24
N VAL A 654 -5.09 -20.38 16.97
CA VAL A 654 -3.75 -20.61 16.42
C VAL A 654 -2.72 -20.13 17.45
N GLN A 655 -1.85 -21.02 17.90
CA GLN A 655 -0.81 -20.72 18.88
C GLN A 655 0.46 -21.49 18.56
N GLY A 656 1.55 -20.78 18.24
CA GLY A 656 2.77 -21.39 17.73
C GLY A 656 2.47 -22.16 16.43
N GLN A 657 2.58 -23.48 16.44
CA GLN A 657 2.25 -24.33 15.28
C GLN A 657 0.93 -25.11 15.50
N VAL A 658 0.24 -24.88 16.62
CA VAL A 658 -0.96 -25.65 16.97
C VAL A 658 -2.20 -24.90 16.51
N ILE A 659 -3.04 -25.60 15.77
CA ILE A 659 -4.34 -25.12 15.27
C ILE A 659 -5.41 -25.99 15.91
N THR A 660 -6.37 -25.35 16.59
CA THR A 660 -7.43 -26.05 17.32
C THR A 660 -8.78 -25.48 16.92
N LEU A 661 -9.71 -26.36 16.53
CA LEU A 661 -11.11 -26.03 16.24
C LEU A 661 -11.99 -26.49 17.41
N PHE A 662 -12.79 -25.56 17.92
CA PHE A 662 -13.86 -25.82 18.87
C PHE A 662 -15.21 -25.53 18.23
N ILE A 663 -16.22 -26.32 18.60
CA ILE A 663 -17.62 -26.10 18.22
C ILE A 663 -18.47 -26.17 19.48
N ASN A 664 -19.24 -25.13 19.78
CA ASN A 664 -20.06 -25.00 20.99
C ASN A 664 -19.26 -25.28 22.28
N GLY A 665 -18.01 -24.80 22.33
CA GLY A 665 -17.08 -24.96 23.45
C GLY A 665 -16.36 -26.32 23.54
N GLU A 666 -16.73 -27.32 22.72
CA GLU A 666 -16.06 -28.62 22.69
C GLU A 666 -14.88 -28.60 21.68
N GLN A 667 -13.72 -29.13 22.08
CA GLN A 667 -12.57 -29.27 21.17
C GLN A 667 -12.83 -30.42 20.19
N ILE A 668 -12.96 -30.11 18.90
CA ILE A 668 -13.28 -31.11 17.88
C ILE A 668 -12.03 -31.56 17.11
N LEU A 669 -11.17 -30.61 16.73
CA LEU A 669 -9.92 -30.91 16.02
C LEU A 669 -8.75 -30.21 16.68
N GLN A 670 -7.59 -30.86 16.62
CA GLN A 670 -6.30 -30.26 16.92
C GLN A 670 -5.28 -30.80 15.93
N HIS A 671 -4.44 -29.93 15.39
CA HIS A 671 -3.39 -30.29 14.46
C HIS A 671 -2.15 -29.42 14.68
N THR A 672 -0.99 -29.93 14.31
CA THR A 672 0.27 -29.18 14.36
C THR A 672 0.81 -29.02 12.95
N ASP A 673 0.89 -27.79 12.48
CA ASP A 673 1.46 -27.44 11.19
C ASP A 673 2.19 -26.09 11.27
N GLY A 674 3.36 -26.02 10.64
CA GLY A 674 4.25 -24.85 10.71
C GLY A 674 4.35 -24.06 9.40
N THR A 675 3.51 -24.36 8.41
CA THR A 675 3.58 -23.75 7.06
C THR A 675 3.37 -22.24 7.12
N PHE A 676 2.35 -21.79 7.85
CA PHE A 676 2.08 -20.36 8.05
C PHE A 676 2.09 -20.01 9.54
N GLY A 677 2.99 -19.09 9.92
CA GLY A 677 3.17 -18.63 11.31
C GLY A 677 2.36 -17.37 11.67
N TYR A 678 1.80 -16.68 10.68
CA TYR A 678 1.06 -15.44 10.83
C TYR A 678 0.03 -15.26 9.73
N GLY A 679 -0.95 -14.39 9.92
CA GLY A 679 -1.89 -13.98 8.88
C GLY A 679 -3.20 -13.42 9.43
N MET A 680 -4.04 -12.99 8.50
CA MET A 680 -5.40 -12.52 8.76
C MET A 680 -6.32 -13.66 9.23
N TYR A 681 -7.49 -13.30 9.75
CA TYR A 681 -8.60 -14.23 9.93
C TYR A 681 -9.75 -13.87 8.99
N GLY A 682 -10.72 -14.77 8.90
CA GLY A 682 -11.87 -14.56 8.04
C GLY A 682 -12.83 -15.72 8.05
N VAL A 683 -13.68 -15.74 7.04
CA VAL A 683 -14.60 -16.84 6.76
C VAL A 683 -14.43 -17.27 5.31
N SER A 684 -14.71 -18.54 5.03
CA SER A 684 -14.50 -19.11 3.71
C SER A 684 -15.41 -20.31 3.44
N THR A 685 -15.56 -20.64 2.17
CA THR A 685 -16.30 -21.80 1.69
C THR A 685 -15.53 -22.40 0.51
N LEU A 686 -15.50 -23.73 0.38
CA LEU A 686 -14.80 -24.44 -0.69
C LEU A 686 -15.71 -24.79 -1.88
N GLY A 687 -16.93 -24.26 -1.90
CA GLY A 687 -17.92 -24.54 -2.92
C GLY A 687 -19.21 -23.74 -2.69
N ALA A 688 -20.28 -24.14 -3.37
CA ALA A 688 -21.57 -23.46 -3.26
C ALA A 688 -22.06 -23.45 -1.80
N ALA A 689 -22.45 -22.26 -1.32
CA ALA A 689 -22.86 -22.07 0.06
C ALA A 689 -23.84 -20.91 0.23
N ARG A 690 -24.67 -21.03 1.26
CA ARG A 690 -25.37 -19.91 1.90
C ARG A 690 -25.13 -19.99 3.40
N THR A 691 -24.68 -18.88 3.99
CA THR A 691 -24.20 -18.89 5.37
C THR A 691 -24.39 -17.51 6.00
N TYR A 692 -24.85 -17.49 7.25
CA TYR A 692 -24.81 -16.29 8.09
C TYR A 692 -23.65 -16.39 9.07
N TYR A 693 -22.97 -15.26 9.26
CA TYR A 693 -21.88 -15.07 10.21
C TYR A 693 -22.20 -13.90 11.12
N SER A 694 -22.09 -14.07 12.44
CA SER A 694 -22.33 -13.02 13.43
C SER A 694 -21.43 -13.16 14.65
N ASN A 695 -21.49 -12.18 15.56
CA ASN A 695 -20.81 -12.20 16.87
C ASN A 695 -19.30 -12.53 16.80
N ILE A 696 -18.60 -11.96 15.81
CA ILE A 696 -17.17 -12.21 15.66
C ILE A 696 -16.41 -11.55 16.82
N ARG A 697 -15.58 -12.33 17.51
CA ARG A 697 -14.64 -11.88 18.54
C ARG A 697 -13.24 -12.36 18.20
N VAL A 698 -12.26 -11.47 18.33
CA VAL A 698 -10.84 -11.80 18.16
C VAL A 698 -10.06 -11.39 19.39
N THR A 699 -9.20 -12.30 19.85
CA THR A 699 -8.30 -12.08 20.97
C THR A 699 -6.91 -12.59 20.59
N GLU A 700 -5.93 -11.70 20.50
CA GLU A 700 -4.52 -12.09 20.35
C GLU A 700 -3.98 -12.66 21.67
N LEU A 701 -3.21 -13.76 21.58
CA LEU A 701 -2.89 -14.65 22.72
C LEU A 701 -1.57 -14.35 23.40
#